data_AF-R7ERX0-F1
#
_entry.id   AF-R7ERX0-F1
#
_cell.length_a   1.000
_cell.length_b   1.000
_cell.length_c   1.000
_cell.angle_alpha   90.00
_cell.angle_beta   90.00
_cell.angle_gamma   90.00
#
_symmetry.space_group_name_H-M   'P 1'
#
loop_
_entity.id
_entity.type
_entity.pdbx_description
1 polymer ?
#
loop_
_entity_poly.entity_id
_entity_poly.type
_entity_poly.pdbx_seq_one_letter_code
_entity_poly.pdbx_strand_id
1 'polypeptide(L)'
;MTKTLKAILCLSLAVLMGIAAPILAVTMSKNATADALPEGIEAAYLPEEEDDFSGAAELPDTMNIGIDEVVGRSSALAYSAGGNKTYVYSDVEFIKTVPDKTVSGKNCSAMQGMNVGTTYAYTAKIHKDNGYATVTRTDLNSKSQVVMSYYSSLSATSASSCNTLGHANDLTVVTNTENGKSVNYMYVAVCVDGMPSVARLKIDGTKLYFTGYFNTVKTNGTKMNVSAIRGVRHAGGYQYFLVKAGMSFYTFRVAEGAKGGSKSSPTKVTAYKMFTIDTRNALFASSNSAYGTIDNLETWINQGFGYTSNQKAIYVPVFNGKDDNAILVYDVAKYVTAAKLDANKNCGSNEILYPSTLNFRIKKSSKLFEIESCGFRTGQGTNGDLYLYFNTNSSSSATEGIFRIKYKRTASLPAPAVNASNTVYTVKYDGNGGAEPKDTEGRLKMGATRHVKGISTRLRPNTFVKSDNDFIGWHLTRKSDGKWLYFTADGSAKWYDKGSQPVGARLALYENKRKVSALTAENGDVVTCYAQWRPTSTGTKSYYIRYDANGGKGSMADTKVVYGTSTAIRSNTYTRDGYTFGGWHAYRMSDNSWIYVNNSTGADKWIPVGESTAGYTLKVYRNACNVAKTSATDRDIVTFYATWTPAK
;
A
#
# COMPACT_ATOMS: atom_id res chain seq x y z
N MET A 1 0.46 4.15 -64.20
CA MET A 1 1.35 4.34 -65.36
C MET A 1 2.61 4.99 -64.80
N THR A 2 3.82 4.46 -64.81
CA THR A 2 4.56 3.49 -65.66
C THR A 2 5.74 3.00 -64.80
N LYS A 3 5.83 1.71 -64.43
CA LYS A 3 6.73 0.65 -64.96
C LYS A 3 8.20 1.10 -65.10
N THR A 4 9.21 0.42 -64.55
CA THR A 4 9.81 -0.87 -65.03
C THR A 4 10.92 -1.26 -64.01
N LEU A 5 10.99 -2.42 -63.34
CA LEU A 5 11.20 -3.86 -63.67
C LEU A 5 12.67 -4.31 -63.91
N LYS A 6 13.01 -5.45 -63.26
CA LYS A 6 14.09 -6.47 -63.48
C LYS A 6 15.35 -6.33 -62.61
N ALA A 7 15.74 -7.21 -61.68
CA ALA A 7 15.66 -8.68 -61.51
C ALA A 7 16.49 -9.50 -62.51
N ILE A 8 17.36 -10.39 -61.99
CA ILE A 8 18.08 -11.56 -62.58
C ILE A 8 19.10 -11.99 -61.49
N LEU A 9 19.36 -13.24 -61.06
CA LEU A 9 19.14 -14.63 -61.51
C LEU A 9 19.39 -15.53 -60.26
N CYS A 10 18.51 -16.44 -59.82
CA CYS A 10 18.20 -17.83 -60.23
C CYS A 10 19.23 -18.94 -59.93
N LEU A 11 18.64 -20.13 -59.70
CA LEU A 11 19.10 -21.53 -59.57
C LEU A 11 19.50 -22.00 -58.16
N SER A 12 18.75 -22.85 -57.43
CA SER A 12 17.99 -24.10 -57.69
C SER A 12 18.83 -25.36 -57.94
N LEU A 13 18.65 -26.36 -57.04
CA LEU A 13 18.62 -27.84 -57.17
C LEU A 13 19.37 -28.49 -55.97
N ALA A 14 18.69 -29.27 -55.10
CA ALA A 14 18.28 -30.68 -55.25
C ALA A 14 19.49 -31.63 -55.04
N VAL A 15 19.47 -32.78 -54.36
CA VAL A 15 18.38 -33.69 -53.94
C VAL A 15 19.04 -34.91 -53.23
N LEU A 16 18.27 -35.60 -52.35
CA LEU A 16 18.37 -37.04 -51.95
C LEU A 16 19.67 -37.50 -51.21
N MET A 17 19.70 -38.44 -50.27
CA MET A 17 18.74 -39.33 -49.60
C MET A 17 19.51 -39.99 -48.42
N GLY A 18 18.88 -40.32 -47.29
CA GLY A 18 19.58 -41.09 -46.24
C GLY A 18 18.86 -41.20 -44.89
N ILE A 19 17.69 -41.81 -44.90
CA ILE A 19 17.03 -42.61 -43.85
C ILE A 19 17.81 -42.82 -42.53
N ALA A 20 17.25 -42.37 -41.40
CA ALA A 20 16.88 -43.19 -40.23
C ALA A 20 16.56 -42.30 -39.01
N ALA A 21 15.30 -42.32 -38.58
CA ALA A 21 14.92 -41.87 -37.24
C ALA A 21 15.47 -42.83 -36.18
N PRO A 22 15.64 -42.36 -34.94
CA PRO A 22 14.81 -42.95 -33.90
C PRO A 22 13.95 -41.88 -33.24
N ILE A 23 12.67 -42.25 -33.19
CA ILE A 23 11.64 -41.70 -32.32
C ILE A 23 12.18 -41.73 -30.88
N LEU A 24 12.34 -40.56 -30.26
CA LEU A 24 12.15 -40.43 -28.83
C LEU A 24 11.00 -39.44 -28.63
N ALA A 25 9.89 -40.00 -28.19
CA ALA A 25 8.64 -39.30 -27.97
C ALA A 25 8.87 -38.07 -27.10
N VAL A 26 8.52 -36.93 -27.66
CA VAL A 26 8.08 -35.76 -26.94
C VAL A 26 6.88 -36.18 -26.07
N THR A 27 7.10 -36.34 -24.77
CA THR A 27 6.04 -35.98 -23.83
C THR A 27 6.01 -34.46 -23.78
N MET A 28 5.14 -33.87 -24.62
CA MET A 28 4.63 -32.54 -24.33
C MET A 28 3.84 -32.68 -23.03
N SER A 29 4.45 -32.36 -21.89
CA SER A 29 3.63 -31.85 -20.80
C SER A 29 3.13 -30.48 -21.26
N LYS A 30 1.88 -30.48 -21.72
CA LYS A 30 1.05 -29.27 -21.68
C LYS A 30 1.07 -28.78 -20.24
N ASN A 31 1.79 -27.67 -20.01
CA ASN A 31 1.54 -26.60 -19.03
C ASN A 31 2.88 -26.00 -18.58
N ALA A 32 3.43 -25.08 -19.37
CA ALA A 32 4.32 -24.04 -18.86
C ALA A 32 3.79 -22.71 -19.39
N THR A 33 3.22 -21.92 -18.47
CA THR A 33 2.72 -20.57 -18.68
C THR A 33 3.81 -19.66 -19.23
N ALA A 34 3.48 -18.85 -20.23
CA ALA A 34 4.38 -17.97 -20.97
C ALA A 34 4.87 -16.72 -20.21
N ASP A 35 4.98 -16.76 -18.87
CA ASP A 35 5.19 -15.56 -18.03
C ASP A 35 6.42 -15.63 -17.08
N ALA A 36 7.30 -16.63 -17.21
CA ALA A 36 8.52 -16.72 -16.39
C ALA A 36 9.75 -16.19 -17.15
N LEU A 37 10.49 -15.26 -16.53
CA LEU A 37 11.83 -14.90 -16.99
C LEU A 37 12.80 -16.08 -16.81
N PRO A 38 13.67 -16.39 -17.78
CA PRO A 38 14.75 -17.35 -17.58
C PRO A 38 15.72 -16.84 -16.50
N GLU A 39 16.20 -17.73 -15.61
CA GLU A 39 17.23 -17.41 -14.62
C GLU A 39 18.46 -16.79 -15.30
N GLY A 40 18.90 -15.62 -14.84
CA GLY A 40 20.20 -15.04 -15.22
C GLY A 40 20.18 -13.73 -16.02
N ILE A 41 19.03 -13.12 -16.27
CA ILE A 41 19.00 -11.65 -16.54
C ILE A 41 19.30 -10.95 -15.20
N GLU A 42 19.67 -9.66 -15.18
CA GLU A 42 19.69 -8.71 -14.02
C GLU A 42 21.05 -8.08 -13.74
N ALA A 43 21.20 -6.84 -13.29
CA ALA A 43 20.36 -5.65 -13.28
C ALA A 43 21.19 -4.49 -12.70
N ALA A 44 20.62 -3.30 -12.55
CA ALA A 44 21.38 -2.14 -12.19
C ALA A 44 20.63 -1.20 -11.24
N TYR A 45 21.32 -0.73 -10.20
CA TYR A 45 20.78 0.20 -9.19
C TYR A 45 21.19 1.64 -9.50
N LEU A 46 20.33 2.59 -9.17
CA LEU A 46 20.74 3.98 -8.97
C LEU A 46 21.21 4.16 -7.51
N PRO A 47 22.30 4.90 -7.28
CA PRO A 47 22.92 5.04 -5.96
C PRO A 47 22.16 5.95 -4.97
N GLU A 48 21.09 6.64 -5.37
CA GLU A 48 20.33 7.54 -4.47
C GLU A 48 18.82 7.28 -4.47
N GLU A 49 18.23 7.38 -3.28
CA GLU A 49 16.80 7.26 -3.01
C GLU A 49 16.07 8.53 -3.52
N GLU A 50 15.88 8.64 -4.83
CA GLU A 50 15.09 9.71 -5.45
C GLU A 50 13.69 9.22 -5.88
N ASP A 51 12.70 10.10 -5.77
CA ASP A 51 11.33 9.84 -6.23
C ASP A 51 11.34 9.52 -7.73
N ASP A 52 10.85 8.34 -8.10
CA ASP A 52 10.80 7.93 -9.51
C ASP A 52 9.62 8.56 -10.29
N PHE A 53 9.96 9.11 -11.46
CA PHE A 53 9.05 9.76 -12.43
C PHE A 53 8.96 9.02 -13.78
N SER A 54 9.33 7.74 -13.84
CA SER A 54 9.46 6.91 -15.05
C SER A 54 8.28 6.89 -16.04
N GLY A 55 7.09 7.38 -15.68
CA GLY A 55 5.90 7.49 -16.52
C GLY A 55 5.80 8.77 -17.35
N ALA A 56 6.82 9.63 -17.37
CA ALA A 56 6.98 10.66 -18.40
C ALA A 56 7.63 10.05 -19.65
N ALA A 57 6.83 9.31 -20.43
CA ALA A 57 7.18 9.13 -21.84
C ALA A 57 7.10 10.53 -22.48
N GLU A 58 8.27 11.01 -22.92
CA GLU A 58 8.58 12.35 -23.44
C GLU A 58 8.55 13.47 -22.38
N LEU A 59 9.71 14.09 -22.17
CA LEU A 59 9.74 15.51 -21.79
C LEU A 59 9.05 16.24 -22.96
N PRO A 60 7.91 16.91 -22.78
CA PRO A 60 7.46 17.83 -23.81
C PRO A 60 8.56 18.88 -23.99
N ASP A 61 8.84 19.23 -25.24
CA ASP A 61 9.67 20.38 -25.58
C ASP A 61 9.41 21.53 -24.61
N THR A 62 10.50 22.11 -24.11
CA THR A 62 10.54 23.26 -23.21
C THR A 62 9.31 24.16 -23.38
N MET A 63 8.31 24.01 -22.51
CA MET A 63 7.30 25.05 -22.36
C MET A 63 7.93 26.12 -21.50
N ASN A 64 8.49 27.11 -22.18
CA ASN A 64 8.99 28.34 -21.60
C ASN A 64 7.81 29.07 -20.94
N ILE A 65 7.56 28.80 -19.67
CA ILE A 65 6.75 29.68 -18.82
C ILE A 65 7.77 30.50 -18.05
N GLY A 66 8.08 31.67 -18.61
CA GLY A 66 8.97 32.63 -17.99
C GLY A 66 8.51 32.97 -16.59
N ILE A 67 9.27 32.50 -15.60
CA ILE A 67 9.54 33.19 -14.36
C ILE A 67 11.02 32.93 -14.09
N ASP A 68 11.80 34.00 -14.18
CA ASP A 68 13.25 33.99 -14.00
C ASP A 68 13.68 33.34 -12.68
N GLU A 69 14.75 32.55 -12.76
CA GLU A 69 15.66 32.10 -11.70
C GLU A 69 15.05 31.63 -10.37
N VAL A 70 14.75 30.31 -10.27
CA VAL A 70 15.22 29.46 -9.16
C VAL A 70 15.42 28.02 -9.67
N VAL A 71 16.67 27.56 -9.63
CA VAL A 71 17.03 26.14 -9.71
C VAL A 71 16.43 25.43 -8.49
N GLY A 72 15.36 24.67 -8.70
CA GLY A 72 14.72 23.91 -7.63
C GLY A 72 13.93 22.76 -8.21
N ARG A 73 14.33 21.53 -7.86
CA ARG A 73 13.61 20.27 -8.05
C ARG A 73 12.10 20.51 -7.85
N SER A 74 11.37 20.69 -8.95
CA SER A 74 10.00 21.18 -8.92
C SER A 74 9.06 20.05 -8.52
N SER A 75 8.78 20.01 -7.21
CA SER A 75 7.49 19.69 -6.59
C SER A 75 6.62 18.65 -7.33
N ALA A 76 6.66 17.42 -6.83
CA ALA A 76 5.60 16.44 -7.02
C ALA A 76 4.24 17.12 -6.83
N LEU A 77 3.49 17.23 -7.92
CA LEU A 77 2.15 17.83 -8.04
C LEU A 77 1.85 18.96 -7.05
N ALA A 78 2.01 20.19 -7.52
CA ALA A 78 1.41 21.38 -6.93
C ALA A 78 -0.13 21.24 -6.86
N TYR A 79 -0.64 20.56 -5.84
CA TYR A 79 -1.95 20.87 -5.32
C TYR A 79 -1.84 22.23 -4.65
N SER A 80 -2.38 23.26 -5.30
CA SER A 80 -2.65 24.56 -4.70
C SER A 80 -3.79 24.45 -3.69
N ALA A 81 -3.69 23.55 -2.71
CA ALA A 81 -4.56 23.57 -1.54
C ALA A 81 -3.90 24.45 -0.47
N GLY A 82 -3.63 25.71 -0.80
CA GLY A 82 -3.24 26.69 0.21
C GLY A 82 -4.25 26.65 1.37
N GLY A 83 -3.77 26.38 2.59
CA GLY A 83 -4.57 26.49 3.81
C GLY A 83 -4.81 25.21 4.62
N ASN A 84 -4.41 24.01 4.17
CA ASN A 84 -4.59 22.79 4.97
C ASN A 84 -3.37 22.47 5.85
N LYS A 85 -3.57 22.48 7.18
CA LYS A 85 -2.58 22.08 8.20
C LYS A 85 -2.80 20.62 8.60
N THR A 86 -1.72 19.83 8.73
CA THR A 86 -1.79 18.57 9.49
C THR A 86 -1.76 18.90 10.98
N TYR A 87 -2.81 18.51 11.68
CA TYR A 87 -2.84 18.63 13.14
C TYR A 87 -1.97 17.54 13.77
N VAL A 88 -1.18 17.95 14.77
CA VAL A 88 -0.22 17.11 15.49
C VAL A 88 -0.56 17.05 16.98
N TYR A 89 0.20 16.29 17.78
CA TYR A 89 -0.09 16.12 19.21
C TYR A 89 -0.11 17.44 20.01
N SER A 90 0.68 18.45 19.65
CA SER A 90 0.60 19.78 20.30
C SER A 90 -0.72 20.52 20.03
N ASP A 91 -1.47 20.11 19.01
CA ASP A 91 -2.81 20.61 18.71
C ASP A 91 -3.92 19.84 19.43
N VAL A 92 -3.59 18.86 20.27
CA VAL A 92 -4.58 18.10 21.04
C VAL A 92 -4.72 18.64 22.46
N GLU A 93 -5.94 18.57 22.99
CA GLU A 93 -6.26 18.92 24.37
C GLU A 93 -6.76 17.67 25.08
N PHE A 94 -6.16 17.37 26.23
CA PHE A 94 -6.60 16.32 27.12
C PHE A 94 -7.87 16.76 27.87
N ILE A 95 -8.92 15.96 27.80
CA ILE A 95 -10.20 16.26 28.44
C ILE A 95 -10.31 15.54 29.78
N LYS A 96 -10.13 14.20 29.78
CA LYS A 96 -10.37 13.39 30.98
C LYS A 96 -9.79 11.97 30.84
N THR A 97 -9.15 11.46 31.89
CA THR A 97 -8.83 10.03 32.04
C THR A 97 -10.13 9.25 32.19
N VAL A 98 -10.21 8.04 31.65
CA VAL A 98 -11.34 7.13 31.91
C VAL A 98 -10.89 6.09 32.95
N PRO A 99 -11.61 5.92 34.06
CA PRO A 99 -11.15 5.07 35.15
C PRO A 99 -11.16 3.59 34.78
N ASP A 100 -10.14 2.87 35.24
CA ASP A 100 -10.15 1.41 35.33
C ASP A 100 -11.22 0.95 36.31
N LYS A 101 -11.78 -0.23 36.08
CA LYS A 101 -12.75 -0.80 37.00
C LYS A 101 -12.69 -2.32 37.04
N THR A 102 -12.56 -2.85 38.25
CA THR A 102 -12.73 -4.28 38.51
C THR A 102 -14.21 -4.64 38.60
N VAL A 103 -14.65 -5.57 37.75
CA VAL A 103 -16.00 -6.15 37.74
C VAL A 103 -15.87 -7.67 37.81
N SER A 104 -16.58 -8.32 38.74
CA SER A 104 -16.43 -9.77 39.00
C SER A 104 -14.98 -10.25 39.14
N GLY A 105 -14.13 -9.47 39.82
CA GLY A 105 -12.70 -9.79 40.00
C GLY A 105 -11.83 -9.62 38.74
N LYS A 106 -12.38 -9.13 37.63
CA LYS A 106 -11.65 -8.88 36.37
C LYS A 106 -11.44 -7.38 36.19
N ASN A 107 -10.17 -6.95 36.08
CA ASN A 107 -9.84 -5.55 35.86
C ASN A 107 -10.08 -5.15 34.39
N CYS A 108 -11.06 -4.28 34.14
CA CYS A 108 -11.30 -3.70 32.83
C CYS A 108 -10.48 -2.40 32.71
N SER A 109 -9.34 -2.49 32.02
CA SER A 109 -8.40 -1.38 31.86
C SER A 109 -8.14 -1.00 30.39
N ALA A 110 -8.28 -1.93 29.45
CA ALA A 110 -8.00 -1.67 28.04
C ALA A 110 -9.12 -0.82 27.43
N MET A 111 -8.80 0.42 27.03
CA MET A 111 -9.71 1.32 26.34
C MET A 111 -10.10 0.77 24.97
N GLN A 112 -11.36 0.94 24.57
CA GLN A 112 -11.92 0.46 23.30
C GLN A 112 -12.83 1.54 22.68
N GLY A 113 -13.98 1.15 22.12
CA GLY A 113 -14.89 2.04 21.41
C GLY A 113 -15.35 3.30 22.16
N MET A 114 -15.68 4.33 21.39
CA MET A 114 -16.26 5.57 21.90
C MET A 114 -17.40 6.07 21.01
N ASN A 115 -18.41 6.68 21.65
CA ASN A 115 -19.37 7.56 21.00
C ASN A 115 -19.32 8.97 21.60
N VAL A 116 -19.46 9.97 20.75
CA VAL A 116 -19.48 11.39 21.14
C VAL A 116 -20.86 11.94 20.79
N GLY A 117 -21.70 12.16 21.81
CA GLY A 117 -22.98 12.84 21.66
C GLY A 117 -22.86 14.35 21.89
N THR A 118 -23.98 15.06 21.95
CA THR A 118 -24.00 16.51 22.22
C THR A 118 -23.40 16.85 23.59
N THR A 119 -23.89 16.18 24.63
CA THR A 119 -23.50 16.44 26.03
C THR A 119 -22.46 15.45 26.51
N TYR A 120 -22.63 14.17 26.18
CA TYR A 120 -21.88 13.07 26.75
C TYR A 120 -20.99 12.37 25.74
N ALA A 121 -19.79 11.97 26.18
CA ALA A 121 -19.04 10.89 25.56
C ALA A 121 -19.28 9.58 26.32
N TYR A 122 -19.42 8.49 25.59
CA TYR A 122 -19.49 7.14 26.13
C TYR A 122 -18.26 6.37 25.68
N THR A 123 -17.50 5.81 26.61
CA THR A 123 -16.27 5.04 26.33
C THR A 123 -16.36 3.67 26.97
N ALA A 124 -15.88 2.64 26.28
CA ALA A 124 -15.78 1.29 26.82
C ALA A 124 -14.35 0.98 27.28
N LYS A 125 -14.22 0.30 28.42
CA LYS A 125 -13.00 -0.43 28.80
C LYS A 125 -13.32 -1.91 28.92
N ILE A 126 -12.39 -2.77 28.53
CA ILE A 126 -12.55 -4.22 28.58
C ILE A 126 -11.45 -4.88 29.42
N HIS A 127 -11.75 -6.07 29.92
CA HIS A 127 -10.72 -6.98 30.42
C HIS A 127 -10.12 -7.78 29.24
N LYS A 128 -8.86 -8.20 29.38
CA LYS A 128 -8.07 -8.88 28.33
C LYS A 128 -8.67 -10.18 27.77
N ASP A 129 -9.64 -10.79 28.46
CA ASP A 129 -10.33 -11.99 27.97
C ASP A 129 -11.54 -11.68 27.08
N ASN A 130 -11.85 -10.40 26.84
CA ASN A 130 -13.04 -9.92 26.12
C ASN A 130 -14.38 -10.39 26.75
N GLY A 131 -14.35 -10.93 27.97
CA GLY A 131 -15.52 -11.46 28.66
C GLY A 131 -16.23 -10.44 29.53
N TYR A 132 -15.56 -9.34 29.88
CA TYR A 132 -16.08 -8.30 30.76
C TYR A 132 -15.72 -6.91 30.26
N ALA A 133 -16.66 -5.98 30.45
CA ALA A 133 -16.51 -4.59 30.05
C ALA A 133 -17.08 -3.63 31.09
N THR A 134 -16.69 -2.37 30.99
CA THR A 134 -17.33 -1.25 31.65
C THR A 134 -17.58 -0.14 30.64
N VAL A 135 -18.66 0.61 30.86
CA VAL A 135 -18.98 1.78 30.04
C VAL A 135 -18.99 2.99 30.96
N THR A 136 -18.18 3.99 30.62
CA THR A 136 -18.16 5.26 31.34
C THR A 136 -18.83 6.33 30.49
N ARG A 137 -19.78 7.05 31.08
CA ARG A 137 -20.35 8.27 30.51
C ARG A 137 -19.61 9.48 31.10
N THR A 138 -19.00 10.28 30.24
CA THR A 138 -18.33 11.53 30.60
C THR A 138 -19.17 12.70 30.10
N ASP A 139 -19.59 13.59 30.98
CA ASP A 139 -20.12 14.89 30.59
C ASP A 139 -18.97 15.74 30.04
N LEU A 140 -19.05 16.12 28.77
CA LEU A 140 -17.97 16.82 28.09
C LEU A 140 -17.90 18.31 28.46
N ASN A 141 -18.92 18.87 29.13
CA ASN A 141 -18.90 20.24 29.67
C ASN A 141 -18.32 20.25 31.09
N SER A 142 -18.93 19.50 32.00
CA SER A 142 -18.52 19.48 33.42
C SER A 142 -17.32 18.57 33.69
N LYS A 143 -16.95 17.71 32.73
CA LYS A 143 -15.91 16.67 32.87
C LYS A 143 -16.22 15.64 33.96
N SER A 144 -17.45 15.62 34.46
CA SER A 144 -17.93 14.63 35.42
C SER A 144 -18.12 13.27 34.75
N GLN A 145 -17.88 12.20 35.50
CA GLN A 145 -17.93 10.84 34.98
C GLN A 145 -18.83 9.96 35.82
N VAL A 146 -19.57 9.08 35.15
CA VAL A 146 -20.33 7.99 35.78
C VAL A 146 -19.96 6.70 35.08
N VAL A 147 -19.48 5.73 35.86
CA VAL A 147 -19.41 4.34 35.40
C VAL A 147 -20.84 3.80 35.41
N MET A 148 -21.35 3.48 34.23
CA MET A 148 -22.74 3.11 34.04
C MET A 148 -23.04 1.74 34.68
N SER A 149 -24.18 1.62 35.34
CA SER A 149 -24.62 0.36 35.95
C SER A 149 -25.25 -0.54 34.91
N TYR A 150 -24.67 -1.72 34.69
CA TYR A 150 -25.18 -2.69 33.73
C TYR A 150 -26.27 -3.57 34.32
N TYR A 151 -27.31 -3.85 33.54
CA TYR A 151 -28.44 -4.71 33.86
C TYR A 151 -28.59 -5.73 32.71
N SER A 152 -28.71 -7.02 33.06
CA SER A 152 -28.68 -8.12 32.10
C SER A 152 -29.93 -8.22 31.20
N SER A 153 -31.02 -7.56 31.55
CA SER A 153 -32.25 -7.47 30.77
C SER A 153 -33.08 -6.26 31.23
N LEU A 154 -34.09 -5.86 30.45
CA LEU A 154 -35.06 -4.82 30.84
C LEU A 154 -35.84 -5.13 32.13
N SER A 155 -35.95 -6.40 32.50
CA SER A 155 -36.64 -6.85 33.71
C SER A 155 -35.72 -7.00 34.92
N ALA A 156 -34.40 -6.83 34.75
CA ALA A 156 -33.46 -6.98 35.84
C ALA A 156 -33.65 -5.87 36.88
N THR A 157 -33.77 -6.25 38.15
CA THR A 157 -34.00 -5.35 39.28
C THR A 157 -32.71 -4.89 39.96
N SER A 158 -31.60 -5.59 39.74
CA SER A 158 -30.27 -5.27 40.27
C SER A 158 -29.21 -5.25 39.16
N ALA A 159 -28.16 -4.46 39.40
CA ALA A 159 -27.03 -4.37 38.49
C ALA A 159 -26.19 -5.66 38.53
N SER A 160 -25.59 -6.02 37.39
CA SER A 160 -24.67 -7.16 37.25
C SER A 160 -23.41 -6.76 36.49
N SER A 161 -22.44 -7.67 36.38
CA SER A 161 -21.24 -7.45 35.59
C SER A 161 -21.55 -7.51 34.10
N CYS A 162 -21.08 -6.51 33.35
CA CYS A 162 -21.31 -6.45 31.92
C CYS A 162 -20.42 -7.46 31.18
N ASN A 163 -21.05 -8.49 30.62
CA ASN A 163 -20.38 -9.59 29.91
C ASN A 163 -20.88 -9.77 28.47
N THR A 164 -21.51 -8.74 27.92
CA THR A 164 -22.20 -8.79 26.62
C THR A 164 -21.54 -7.99 25.51
N LEU A 165 -20.47 -7.24 25.80
CA LEU A 165 -19.88 -6.31 24.84
C LEU A 165 -18.70 -6.87 24.05
N GLY A 166 -18.17 -8.04 24.44
CA GLY A 166 -16.99 -8.63 23.79
C GLY A 166 -15.79 -7.69 23.86
N HIS A 167 -15.15 -7.45 22.71
CA HIS A 167 -14.04 -6.51 22.57
C HIS A 167 -14.51 -5.06 22.56
N ALA A 168 -15.81 -4.79 22.36
CA ALA A 168 -16.38 -3.44 22.31
C ALA A 168 -15.63 -2.48 21.37
N ASN A 169 -15.16 -3.01 20.22
CA ASN A 169 -14.24 -2.35 19.28
C ASN A 169 -14.72 -0.97 18.83
N ASP A 170 -16.02 -0.73 18.81
CA ASP A 170 -16.61 0.58 18.67
C ASP A 170 -18.04 0.62 19.22
N LEU A 171 -18.58 1.81 19.48
CA LEU A 171 -19.97 1.95 19.93
C LEU A 171 -20.62 3.23 19.41
N THR A 172 -21.94 3.21 19.27
CA THR A 172 -22.75 4.38 18.92
C THR A 172 -23.94 4.48 19.87
N VAL A 173 -24.30 5.71 20.25
CA VAL A 173 -25.58 5.99 20.91
C VAL A 173 -26.49 6.67 19.89
N VAL A 174 -27.72 6.19 19.81
CA VAL A 174 -28.77 6.73 18.95
C VAL A 174 -30.00 7.02 19.79
N THR A 175 -30.75 8.04 19.40
CA THR A 175 -32.01 8.40 20.05
C THR A 175 -33.16 7.92 19.19
N ASN A 176 -34.02 7.09 19.76
CA ASN A 176 -35.27 6.65 19.16
C ASN A 176 -36.45 7.32 19.88
N THR A 177 -37.65 7.20 19.30
CA THR A 177 -38.90 7.58 19.98
C THR A 177 -39.65 6.31 20.38
N GLU A 178 -39.99 6.18 21.66
CA GLU A 178 -40.85 5.12 22.17
C GLU A 178 -42.00 5.75 22.95
N ASN A 179 -43.25 5.45 22.56
CA ASN A 179 -44.45 5.99 23.21
C ASN A 179 -44.41 7.53 23.37
N GLY A 180 -43.94 8.22 22.32
CA GLY A 180 -43.80 9.69 22.31
C GLY A 180 -42.63 10.26 23.11
N LYS A 181 -41.78 9.42 23.72
CA LYS A 181 -40.61 9.84 24.51
C LYS A 181 -39.31 9.48 23.81
N SER A 182 -38.33 10.38 23.89
CA SER A 182 -36.96 10.10 23.44
C SER A 182 -36.31 9.05 24.33
N VAL A 183 -35.81 7.97 23.73
CA VAL A 183 -35.11 6.88 24.40
C VAL A 183 -33.77 6.66 23.71
N ASN A 184 -32.70 6.58 24.49
CA ASN A 184 -31.37 6.35 23.95
C ASN A 184 -31.02 4.87 23.95
N TYR A 185 -30.50 4.40 22.83
CA TYR A 185 -29.96 3.06 22.67
C TYR A 185 -28.47 3.12 22.34
N MET A 186 -27.69 2.30 23.03
CA MET A 186 -26.31 2.02 22.69
C MET A 186 -26.24 0.77 21.83
N TYR A 187 -25.53 0.85 20.71
CA TYR A 187 -25.17 -0.28 19.86
C TYR A 187 -23.65 -0.43 19.89
N VAL A 188 -23.17 -1.62 20.18
CA VAL A 188 -21.74 -1.91 20.38
C VAL A 188 -21.29 -2.96 19.39
N ALA A 189 -20.25 -2.65 18.62
CA ALA A 189 -19.55 -3.60 17.77
C ALA A 189 -18.75 -4.57 18.66
N VAL A 190 -19.16 -5.84 18.69
CA VAL A 190 -18.62 -6.82 19.65
C VAL A 190 -17.23 -7.32 19.23
N CYS A 191 -17.03 -7.52 17.93
CA CYS A 191 -15.77 -7.91 17.28
C CYS A 191 -15.00 -9.06 17.95
N VAL A 192 -15.70 -10.14 18.31
CA VAL A 192 -15.10 -11.37 18.85
C VAL A 192 -15.63 -12.58 18.07
N ASP A 193 -14.74 -13.50 17.70
CA ASP A 193 -15.13 -14.73 17.02
C ASP A 193 -16.02 -15.60 17.90
N GLY A 194 -17.04 -16.22 17.30
CA GLY A 194 -18.07 -16.96 18.03
C GLY A 194 -19.10 -16.08 18.78
N MET A 195 -18.91 -14.76 18.87
CA MET A 195 -19.90 -13.85 19.46
C MET A 195 -20.80 -13.21 18.38
N PRO A 196 -22.02 -12.76 18.70
CA PRO A 196 -22.83 -11.99 17.77
C PRO A 196 -22.17 -10.65 17.37
N SER A 197 -22.55 -10.10 16.21
CA SER A 197 -21.85 -8.93 15.64
C SER A 197 -22.05 -7.63 16.42
N VAL A 198 -23.27 -7.38 16.90
CA VAL A 198 -23.65 -6.12 17.57
C VAL A 198 -24.48 -6.39 18.82
N ALA A 199 -24.07 -5.85 19.96
CA ALA A 199 -24.87 -5.84 21.19
C ALA A 199 -25.71 -4.56 21.25
N ARG A 200 -26.92 -4.63 21.84
CA ARG A 200 -27.76 -3.44 22.04
C ARG A 200 -28.16 -3.27 23.50
N LEU A 201 -28.03 -2.05 24.02
CA LEU A 201 -28.42 -1.67 25.37
C LEU A 201 -29.37 -0.45 25.34
N LYS A 202 -30.42 -0.47 26.16
CA LYS A 202 -31.24 0.70 26.43
C LYS A 202 -30.58 1.52 27.55
N ILE A 203 -30.48 2.83 27.35
CA ILE A 203 -29.95 3.76 28.33
C ILE A 203 -31.12 4.39 29.09
N ASP A 204 -31.08 4.31 30.42
CA ASP A 204 -32.01 5.00 31.31
C ASP A 204 -31.24 5.62 32.48
N GLY A 205 -31.15 6.95 32.51
CA GLY A 205 -30.31 7.66 33.47
C GLY A 205 -28.85 7.19 33.42
N THR A 206 -28.37 6.57 34.49
CA THR A 206 -27.02 5.99 34.63
C THR A 206 -26.98 4.47 34.41
N LYS A 207 -28.09 3.87 33.97
CA LYS A 207 -28.27 2.43 33.79
C LYS A 207 -28.17 2.03 32.32
N LEU A 208 -27.63 0.84 32.07
CA LEU A 208 -27.55 0.19 30.77
C LEU A 208 -28.25 -1.16 30.82
N TYR A 209 -29.40 -1.27 30.17
CA TYR A 209 -30.17 -2.51 30.11
C TYR A 209 -29.87 -3.25 28.82
N PHE A 210 -29.31 -4.45 28.91
CA PHE A 210 -29.09 -5.28 27.73
C PHE A 210 -30.43 -5.70 27.09
N THR A 211 -30.52 -5.57 25.77
CA THR A 211 -31.76 -5.82 25.00
C THR A 211 -31.56 -6.79 23.84
N GLY A 212 -30.47 -7.56 23.88
CA GLY A 212 -30.17 -8.61 22.92
C GLY A 212 -29.10 -8.22 21.88
N TYR A 213 -28.86 -9.17 21.00
CA TYR A 213 -27.85 -9.10 19.94
C TYR A 213 -28.44 -9.05 18.55
N PHE A 214 -27.69 -8.45 17.64
CA PHE A 214 -27.89 -8.52 16.20
C PHE A 214 -26.70 -9.22 15.54
N ASN A 215 -26.99 -10.13 14.61
CA ASN A 215 -26.00 -10.72 13.73
C ASN A 215 -26.11 -10.07 12.35
N THR A 216 -25.07 -9.37 11.94
CA THR A 216 -24.96 -8.85 10.58
C THR A 216 -24.55 -9.97 9.65
N VAL A 217 -25.32 -10.16 8.58
CA VAL A 217 -25.01 -11.13 7.51
C VAL A 217 -24.85 -10.39 6.18
N LYS A 218 -23.92 -10.84 5.34
CA LYS A 218 -23.79 -10.37 3.95
C LYS A 218 -25.02 -10.82 3.14
N THR A 219 -25.18 -10.27 1.94
CA THR A 219 -26.27 -10.63 1.02
C THR A 219 -26.31 -12.11 0.63
N ASN A 220 -25.18 -12.81 0.73
CA ASN A 220 -25.07 -14.26 0.50
C ASN A 220 -25.33 -15.10 1.78
N GLY A 221 -25.80 -14.48 2.87
CA GLY A 221 -26.10 -15.14 4.15
C GLY A 221 -24.90 -15.37 5.06
N THR A 222 -23.66 -15.14 4.61
CA THR A 222 -22.47 -15.33 5.44
C THR A 222 -22.42 -14.29 6.57
N LYS A 223 -22.15 -14.73 7.80
CA LYS A 223 -21.94 -13.81 8.94
C LYS A 223 -20.80 -12.82 8.64
N MET A 224 -21.02 -11.58 9.06
CA MET A 224 -20.02 -10.53 9.06
C MET A 224 -19.70 -10.13 10.50
N ASN A 225 -18.42 -10.10 10.85
CA ASN A 225 -17.97 -9.46 12.09
C ASN A 225 -17.89 -7.95 11.85
N VAL A 226 -18.53 -7.16 12.72
CA VAL A 226 -18.50 -5.70 12.68
C VAL A 226 -17.35 -5.22 13.56
N SER A 227 -16.43 -4.48 12.94
CA SER A 227 -15.28 -3.84 13.64
C SER A 227 -15.61 -2.43 14.15
N ALA A 228 -16.55 -1.73 13.52
CA ALA A 228 -16.95 -0.40 13.97
C ALA A 228 -18.37 -0.02 13.52
N ILE A 229 -19.03 0.90 14.23
CA ILE A 229 -20.46 1.22 14.04
C ILE A 229 -20.80 2.68 14.33
N ARG A 230 -21.62 3.29 13.45
CA ARG A 230 -22.26 4.60 13.68
C ARG A 230 -23.72 4.60 13.23
N GLY A 231 -24.59 5.18 14.05
CA GLY A 231 -25.95 5.54 13.62
C GLY A 231 -25.88 6.72 12.66
N VAL A 232 -26.48 6.60 11.47
CA VAL A 232 -26.31 7.60 10.39
C VAL A 232 -27.60 8.28 9.94
N ARG A 233 -28.75 7.64 10.19
CA ARG A 233 -30.07 8.17 9.84
C ARG A 233 -31.16 7.48 10.66
N HIS A 234 -32.19 8.22 11.01
CA HIS A 234 -33.42 7.72 11.62
C HIS A 234 -34.60 8.22 10.78
N ALA A 235 -35.32 7.31 10.12
CA ALA A 235 -36.42 7.65 9.21
C ALA A 235 -37.30 6.42 8.92
N GLY A 236 -38.59 6.65 8.64
CA GLY A 236 -39.50 5.62 8.13
C GLY A 236 -39.68 4.40 9.05
N GLY A 237 -39.58 4.57 10.38
CA GLY A 237 -39.67 3.47 11.33
C GLY A 237 -38.38 2.66 11.49
N TYR A 238 -37.24 3.17 11.01
CA TYR A 238 -35.95 2.47 11.05
C TYR A 238 -34.81 3.36 11.54
N GLN A 239 -33.93 2.76 12.35
CA GLN A 239 -32.61 3.27 12.64
C GLN A 239 -31.60 2.64 11.66
N TYR A 240 -30.88 3.47 10.91
CA TYR A 240 -29.86 3.06 9.95
C TYR A 240 -28.47 3.19 10.54
N PHE A 241 -27.62 2.22 10.23
CA PHE A 241 -26.24 2.16 10.68
C PHE A 241 -25.30 2.08 9.49
N LEU A 242 -24.20 2.81 9.57
CA LEU A 242 -23.01 2.55 8.78
C LEU A 242 -22.07 1.70 9.67
N VAL A 243 -21.55 0.62 9.12
CA VAL A 243 -20.62 -0.28 9.82
C VAL A 243 -19.43 -0.63 8.95
N LYS A 244 -18.33 -1.00 9.61
CA LYS A 244 -17.08 -1.38 8.96
C LYS A 244 -16.68 -2.81 9.28
N ALA A 245 -16.20 -3.54 8.27
CA ALA A 245 -15.47 -4.80 8.41
C ALA A 245 -14.17 -4.70 7.61
N GLY A 246 -13.02 -4.67 8.30
CA GLY A 246 -11.74 -4.29 7.68
C GLY A 246 -11.80 -2.84 7.19
N MET A 247 -11.50 -2.60 5.90
CA MET A 247 -11.65 -1.28 5.25
C MET A 247 -12.93 -1.15 4.40
N SER A 248 -13.84 -2.14 4.47
CA SER A 248 -15.09 -2.10 3.72
C SER A 248 -16.25 -1.63 4.60
N PHE A 249 -17.05 -0.73 4.05
CA PHE A 249 -18.21 -0.15 4.71
C PHE A 249 -19.52 -0.74 4.18
N TYR A 250 -20.44 -0.98 5.09
CA TYR A 250 -21.73 -1.58 4.85
C TYR A 250 -22.82 -0.80 5.57
N THR A 251 -24.05 -0.88 5.07
CA THR A 251 -25.24 -0.38 5.75
C THR A 251 -26.13 -1.52 6.18
N PHE A 252 -26.74 -1.40 7.36
CA PHE A 252 -27.94 -2.16 7.71
C PHE A 252 -28.90 -1.24 8.47
N ARG A 253 -30.14 -1.69 8.62
CA ARG A 253 -31.15 -0.98 9.40
C ARG A 253 -31.83 -1.90 10.41
N VAL A 254 -32.29 -1.31 11.50
CA VAL A 254 -33.06 -1.99 12.54
C VAL A 254 -34.40 -1.27 12.62
N ALA A 255 -35.50 -2.03 12.55
CA ALA A 255 -36.82 -1.46 12.75
C ALA A 255 -36.95 -0.93 14.18
N GLU A 256 -37.65 0.19 14.35
CA GLU A 256 -38.01 0.72 15.66
C GLU A 256 -38.76 -0.35 16.47
N GLY A 257 -38.44 -0.46 17.75
CA GLY A 257 -39.00 -1.50 18.62
C GLY A 257 -38.50 -2.94 18.37
N ALA A 258 -37.78 -3.22 17.28
CA ALA A 258 -37.23 -4.56 17.03
C ALA A 258 -36.35 -4.99 18.21
N LYS A 259 -36.45 -6.26 18.65
CA LYS A 259 -35.64 -6.78 19.75
C LYS A 259 -34.39 -7.48 19.23
N GLY A 260 -33.29 -7.35 19.97
CA GLY A 260 -32.14 -8.21 19.75
C GLY A 260 -32.46 -9.62 20.28
N GLY A 261 -31.79 -10.62 19.71
CA GLY A 261 -31.93 -12.01 20.14
C GLY A 261 -30.96 -12.39 21.25
N SER A 262 -30.98 -13.66 21.66
CA SER A 262 -30.00 -14.18 22.63
C SER A 262 -28.62 -14.36 21.98
N LYS A 263 -27.60 -14.74 22.77
CA LYS A 263 -26.27 -15.08 22.23
C LYS A 263 -26.33 -16.27 21.26
N SER A 264 -27.14 -17.29 21.57
CA SER A 264 -27.32 -18.49 20.76
C SER A 264 -28.30 -18.31 19.59
N SER A 265 -29.16 -17.29 19.64
CA SER A 265 -30.15 -17.00 18.60
C SER A 265 -30.31 -15.48 18.42
N PRO A 266 -29.26 -14.79 17.92
CA PRO A 266 -29.30 -13.34 17.71
C PRO A 266 -30.21 -12.97 16.52
N THR A 267 -30.80 -11.79 16.56
CA THR A 267 -31.64 -11.26 15.48
C THR A 267 -30.79 -11.00 14.24
N LYS A 268 -31.13 -11.59 13.10
CA LYS A 268 -30.36 -11.41 11.86
C LYS A 268 -30.72 -10.08 11.19
N VAL A 269 -29.71 -9.36 10.71
CA VAL A 269 -29.86 -8.16 9.87
C VAL A 269 -28.93 -8.26 8.66
N THR A 270 -29.46 -8.03 7.47
CA THR A 270 -28.65 -8.05 6.24
C THR A 270 -27.89 -6.74 6.10
N ALA A 271 -26.58 -6.85 5.91
CA ALA A 271 -25.66 -5.76 5.67
C ALA A 271 -25.31 -5.68 4.18
N TYR A 272 -25.47 -4.49 3.61
CA TYR A 272 -25.27 -4.21 2.20
C TYR A 272 -24.01 -3.38 1.98
N LYS A 273 -23.12 -3.80 1.07
CA LYS A 273 -21.85 -3.13 0.81
C LYS A 273 -22.08 -1.77 0.16
N MET A 274 -21.49 -0.74 0.76
CA MET A 274 -21.59 0.64 0.31
C MET A 274 -20.36 1.07 -0.46
N PHE A 275 -19.16 0.82 0.08
CA PHE A 275 -17.88 1.18 -0.53
C PHE A 275 -16.71 0.55 0.24
N THR A 276 -15.50 0.68 -0.30
CA THR A 276 -14.23 0.40 0.38
C THR A 276 -13.41 1.69 0.46
N ILE A 277 -12.62 1.88 1.52
CA ILE A 277 -11.66 2.98 1.61
C ILE A 277 -10.25 2.49 1.28
N ASP A 278 -9.45 3.35 0.67
CA ASP A 278 -8.00 3.17 0.54
C ASP A 278 -7.29 4.18 1.43
N THR A 279 -6.33 3.73 2.23
CA THR A 279 -5.54 4.61 3.11
C THR A 279 -4.26 5.09 2.42
N ARG A 280 -3.85 4.44 1.32
CA ARG A 280 -2.69 4.81 0.54
C ARG A 280 -2.94 6.15 -0.11
N ASN A 281 -1.88 6.95 -0.23
CA ASN A 281 -1.94 8.30 -0.80
C ASN A 281 -2.62 9.34 0.12
N ALA A 282 -2.84 9.02 1.40
CA ALA A 282 -3.17 10.06 2.38
C ALA A 282 -2.06 11.11 2.41
N LEU A 283 -2.43 12.36 2.15
CA LEU A 283 -1.53 13.50 2.17
C LEU A 283 -1.55 14.18 3.54
N PHE A 284 -0.37 14.54 4.00
CA PHE A 284 -0.14 15.28 5.23
C PHE A 284 0.68 16.52 4.91
N ALA A 285 0.14 17.70 5.20
CA ALA A 285 0.87 18.95 5.14
C ALA A 285 1.96 19.02 6.23
N SER A 286 3.15 19.44 5.84
CA SER A 286 4.27 19.81 6.71
C SER A 286 4.16 21.26 7.20
N SER A 287 5.06 21.68 8.09
CA SER A 287 5.12 23.06 8.60
C SER A 287 5.31 24.12 7.53
N ASN A 288 5.87 23.76 6.36
CA ASN A 288 6.15 24.69 5.26
C ASN A 288 5.08 24.62 4.15
N SER A 289 3.90 24.06 4.45
CA SER A 289 2.82 23.81 3.48
C SER A 289 3.19 22.84 2.34
N ALA A 290 4.35 22.19 2.39
CA ALA A 290 4.69 21.06 1.52
C ALA A 290 3.93 19.81 1.97
N TYR A 291 3.49 18.96 1.05
CA TYR A 291 2.76 17.73 1.35
C TYR A 291 3.67 16.50 1.29
N GLY A 292 3.37 15.49 2.11
CA GLY A 292 4.01 14.18 2.07
C GLY A 292 3.05 13.06 2.43
N THR A 293 3.50 11.82 2.25
CA THR A 293 2.75 10.61 2.59
C THR A 293 3.37 9.92 3.81
N ILE A 294 2.62 8.97 4.39
CA ILE A 294 3.17 8.03 5.37
C ILE A 294 3.40 6.70 4.68
N ASP A 295 4.61 6.18 4.79
CA ASP A 295 5.00 4.91 4.20
C ASP A 295 4.17 3.76 4.76
N ASN A 296 3.64 2.92 3.86
CA ASN A 296 2.91 1.68 4.19
C ASN A 296 1.70 1.90 5.12
N LEU A 297 1.05 3.06 5.04
CA LEU A 297 -0.09 3.41 5.90
C LEU A 297 -1.24 2.38 5.85
N GLU A 298 -1.38 1.62 4.78
CA GLU A 298 -2.35 0.53 4.66
C GLU A 298 -2.09 -0.69 5.54
N THR A 299 -0.87 -0.85 6.07
CA THR A 299 -0.55 -1.94 6.98
C THR A 299 -0.88 -1.56 8.42
N TRP A 300 -1.28 -0.31 8.66
CA TRP A 300 -1.61 0.17 9.98
C TRP A 300 -2.95 -0.43 10.42
N ILE A 301 -3.02 -0.76 11.71
CA ILE A 301 -4.21 -1.27 12.36
C ILE A 301 -5.28 -0.17 12.33
N ASN A 302 -6.54 -0.52 12.12
CA ASN A 302 -7.62 0.45 12.02
C ASN A 302 -8.78 0.05 12.92
N GLN A 303 -9.23 0.99 13.74
CA GLN A 303 -10.29 0.78 14.74
C GLN A 303 -11.22 1.99 14.78
N GLY A 304 -12.49 1.74 15.11
CA GLY A 304 -13.53 2.77 15.16
C GLY A 304 -13.73 3.56 13.85
N PHE A 305 -14.63 4.54 13.88
CA PHE A 305 -14.64 5.69 12.96
C PHE A 305 -15.65 6.74 13.41
N GLY A 306 -15.40 8.02 13.18
CA GLY A 306 -16.40 9.09 13.32
C GLY A 306 -17.26 9.25 12.07
N TYR A 307 -18.52 9.65 12.23
CA TYR A 307 -19.39 10.08 11.14
C TYR A 307 -20.03 11.43 11.45
N THR A 308 -20.19 12.27 10.44
CA THR A 308 -20.86 13.56 10.53
C THR A 308 -21.87 13.70 9.40
N SER A 309 -23.15 13.86 9.77
CA SER A 309 -24.24 14.00 8.81
C SER A 309 -24.23 15.34 8.08
N ASN A 310 -23.63 16.38 8.67
CA ASN A 310 -23.57 17.73 8.09
C ASN A 310 -22.54 17.80 6.95
N GLN A 311 -21.31 17.34 7.20
CA GLN A 311 -20.26 17.28 6.16
C GLN A 311 -20.41 16.08 5.23
N LYS A 312 -21.25 15.10 5.60
CA LYS A 312 -21.33 13.78 4.94
C LYS A 312 -19.96 13.13 4.83
N ALA A 313 -19.22 13.11 5.95
CA ALA A 313 -17.86 12.60 5.99
C ALA A 313 -17.68 11.55 7.09
N ILE A 314 -16.72 10.64 6.87
CA ILE A 314 -16.23 9.72 7.89
C ILE A 314 -14.78 10.04 8.26
N TYR A 315 -14.42 9.77 9.51
CA TYR A 315 -13.10 10.02 10.08
C TYR A 315 -12.59 8.69 10.63
N VAL A 316 -11.53 8.13 10.06
CA VAL A 316 -11.11 6.75 10.32
C VAL A 316 -9.71 6.74 10.95
N PRO A 317 -9.61 6.42 12.25
CA PRO A 317 -8.32 6.21 12.89
C PRO A 317 -7.57 5.00 12.31
N VAL A 318 -6.26 5.18 12.13
CA VAL A 318 -5.29 4.12 11.81
C VAL A 318 -4.05 4.29 12.68
N PHE A 319 -3.40 3.19 13.04
CA PHE A 319 -2.37 3.11 14.07
C PHE A 319 -1.24 2.16 13.67
N ASN A 320 0.01 2.55 13.92
CA ASN A 320 1.18 1.76 13.51
C ASN A 320 1.52 0.55 14.40
N GLY A 321 0.71 0.26 15.42
CA GLY A 321 0.99 -0.80 16.41
C GLY A 321 1.88 -0.35 17.59
N LYS A 322 2.25 0.94 17.66
CA LYS A 322 3.03 1.51 18.78
C LYS A 322 2.54 2.88 19.27
N ASP A 323 2.78 3.95 18.54
CA ASP A 323 2.63 5.32 19.04
C ASP A 323 2.35 6.41 17.98
N ASP A 324 2.20 6.01 16.71
CA ASP A 324 1.91 6.92 15.60
C ASP A 324 0.52 6.60 15.05
N ASN A 325 -0.32 7.63 14.98
CA ASN A 325 -1.71 7.52 14.56
C ASN A 325 -1.97 8.50 13.43
N ALA A 326 -2.85 8.10 12.52
CA ALA A 326 -3.49 9.03 11.61
C ALA A 326 -5.01 8.93 11.73
N ILE A 327 -5.71 10.04 11.49
CA ILE A 327 -7.16 10.02 11.28
C ILE A 327 -7.38 10.46 9.84
N LEU A 328 -7.89 9.54 9.03
CA LEU A 328 -8.11 9.74 7.60
C LEU A 328 -9.55 10.13 7.34
N VAL A 329 -9.76 11.17 6.54
CA VAL A 329 -11.10 11.72 6.32
C VAL A 329 -11.57 11.41 4.91
N TYR A 330 -12.81 10.95 4.76
CA TYR A 330 -13.37 10.58 3.45
C TYR A 330 -14.72 11.26 3.24
N ASP A 331 -14.94 11.79 2.03
CA ASP A 331 -16.25 12.24 1.57
C ASP A 331 -17.12 11.02 1.25
N VAL A 332 -18.26 10.91 1.91
CA VAL A 332 -19.24 9.84 1.71
C VAL A 332 -20.59 10.35 1.23
N ALA A 333 -20.70 11.61 0.81
CA ALA A 333 -21.95 12.26 0.40
C ALA A 333 -22.67 11.48 -0.71
N LYS A 334 -21.93 11.00 -1.72
CA LYS A 334 -22.49 10.20 -2.82
C LYS A 334 -22.97 8.81 -2.40
N TYR A 335 -22.53 8.31 -1.25
CA TYR A 335 -22.76 6.92 -0.82
C TYR A 335 -23.76 6.83 0.32
N VAL A 336 -23.70 7.74 1.30
CA VAL A 336 -24.58 7.75 2.47
C VAL A 336 -25.75 8.72 2.21
N THR A 337 -26.55 8.41 1.20
CA THR A 337 -27.78 9.15 0.85
C THR A 337 -29.01 8.41 1.35
N ALA A 338 -30.13 9.14 1.52
CA ALA A 338 -31.41 8.51 1.88
C ALA A 338 -31.78 7.37 0.91
N ALA A 339 -31.73 7.64 -0.39
CA ALA A 339 -32.04 6.66 -1.43
C ALA A 339 -31.17 5.39 -1.35
N LYS A 340 -29.85 5.52 -1.16
CA LYS A 340 -28.95 4.35 -1.05
C LYS A 340 -29.14 3.58 0.25
N LEU A 341 -29.41 4.28 1.35
CA LEU A 341 -29.71 3.64 2.64
C LEU A 341 -31.02 2.85 2.58
N ASP A 342 -32.03 3.34 1.84
CA ASP A 342 -33.34 2.69 1.70
C ASP A 342 -33.34 1.54 0.67
N ALA A 343 -32.33 1.47 -0.20
CA ALA A 343 -32.33 0.57 -1.35
C ALA A 343 -32.25 -0.93 -1.02
N ASN A 344 -31.87 -1.31 0.20
CA ASN A 344 -31.68 -2.70 0.65
C ASN A 344 -30.89 -3.57 -0.36
N LYS A 345 -29.83 -2.99 -0.94
CA LYS A 345 -28.95 -3.66 -1.90
C LYS A 345 -27.54 -3.06 -1.84
N ASN A 346 -26.56 -3.81 -2.36
CA ASN A 346 -25.20 -3.29 -2.51
C ASN A 346 -25.21 -2.09 -3.47
N CYS A 347 -24.65 -0.95 -3.06
CA CYS A 347 -24.70 0.32 -3.79
C CYS A 347 -23.33 0.86 -4.23
N GLY A 348 -22.25 0.11 -3.96
CA GLY A 348 -20.89 0.47 -4.38
C GLY A 348 -19.90 -0.65 -4.07
N SER A 349 -20.19 -1.87 -4.54
CA SER A 349 -19.36 -3.04 -4.27
C SER A 349 -17.94 -2.93 -4.83
N ASN A 350 -17.77 -2.16 -5.92
CA ASN A 350 -16.51 -1.92 -6.61
C ASN A 350 -15.94 -0.51 -6.35
N GLU A 351 -16.64 0.30 -5.56
CA GLU A 351 -16.27 1.69 -5.30
C GLU A 351 -15.18 1.79 -4.24
N ILE A 352 -14.16 2.60 -4.53
CA ILE A 352 -13.02 2.85 -3.65
C ILE A 352 -12.91 4.35 -3.43
N LEU A 353 -12.91 4.75 -2.16
CA LEU A 353 -12.78 6.14 -1.75
C LEU A 353 -11.34 6.40 -1.31
N TYR A 354 -10.83 7.58 -1.68
CA TYR A 354 -9.51 8.06 -1.28
C TYR A 354 -9.63 9.11 -0.17
N PRO A 355 -8.58 9.27 0.65
CA PRO A 355 -8.57 10.26 1.72
C PRO A 355 -8.69 11.68 1.14
N SER A 356 -9.29 12.56 1.93
CA SER A 356 -9.32 13.99 1.63
C SER A 356 -7.96 14.64 1.85
N THR A 357 -7.85 15.89 1.43
CA THR A 357 -6.67 16.72 1.75
C THR A 357 -6.63 17.14 3.22
N LEU A 358 -7.70 16.91 3.99
CA LEU A 358 -7.73 17.03 5.44
C LEU A 358 -7.45 15.67 6.09
N ASN A 359 -6.26 15.50 6.67
CA ASN A 359 -5.92 14.36 7.51
C ASN A 359 -5.18 14.82 8.77
N PHE A 360 -5.17 13.98 9.80
CA PHE A 360 -4.57 14.27 11.10
C PHE A 360 -3.46 13.25 11.35
N ARG A 361 -2.33 13.67 11.93
CA ARG A 361 -1.26 12.73 12.35
C ARG A 361 -0.87 13.01 13.79
N ILE A 362 -1.35 12.16 14.69
CA ILE A 362 -1.19 12.33 16.13
C ILE A 362 -0.18 11.29 16.64
N LYS A 363 1.06 11.74 16.82
CA LYS A 363 2.16 10.91 17.31
C LYS A 363 2.55 11.30 18.72
N LYS A 364 2.67 10.32 19.62
CA LYS A 364 3.13 10.54 21.00
C LYS A 364 3.97 9.36 21.48
N SER A 365 5.29 9.57 21.50
CA SER A 365 6.27 8.54 21.91
C SER A 365 5.84 7.83 23.19
N SER A 366 5.59 6.53 23.08
CA SER A 366 5.14 5.65 24.16
C SER A 366 5.27 4.18 23.74
N LYS A 367 5.04 3.25 24.67
CA LYS A 367 4.95 1.81 24.33
C LYS A 367 3.65 1.50 23.60
N LEU A 368 2.56 2.15 24.02
CA LEU A 368 1.25 2.08 23.38
C LEU A 368 0.58 3.46 23.47
N PHE A 369 0.18 4.01 22.33
CA PHE A 369 -0.70 5.16 22.19
C PHE A 369 -1.52 4.96 20.92
N GLU A 370 -2.66 4.31 21.06
CA GLU A 370 -3.59 3.98 19.98
C GLU A 370 -4.83 4.85 20.09
N ILE A 371 -5.24 5.47 18.99
CA ILE A 371 -6.55 6.10 18.87
C ILE A 371 -7.58 5.02 18.51
N GLU A 372 -8.41 4.65 19.47
CA GLU A 372 -9.38 3.56 19.33
C GLU A 372 -10.61 3.99 18.49
N SER A 373 -11.10 5.21 18.72
CA SER A 373 -12.28 5.73 18.04
C SER A 373 -12.32 7.25 18.07
N CYS A 374 -13.18 7.84 17.25
CA CYS A 374 -13.35 9.28 17.19
C CYS A 374 -14.79 9.69 16.83
N GLY A 375 -15.11 10.95 17.08
CA GLY A 375 -16.42 11.52 16.78
C GLY A 375 -16.48 13.01 17.09
N PHE A 376 -17.54 13.65 16.64
CA PHE A 376 -17.82 15.05 16.98
C PHE A 376 -18.93 15.09 18.01
N ARG A 377 -19.03 16.18 18.77
CA ARG A 377 -20.26 16.49 19.49
C ARG A 377 -21.38 16.70 18.48
N THR A 378 -22.15 15.64 18.23
CA THR A 378 -23.30 15.66 17.34
C THR A 378 -24.56 15.45 18.14
N GLY A 379 -25.45 16.44 18.10
CA GLY A 379 -26.85 16.11 17.81
C GLY A 379 -26.95 15.87 16.31
N GLN A 380 -28.05 15.27 15.84
CA GLN A 380 -28.47 15.37 14.43
C GLN A 380 -28.85 16.85 14.15
N GLY A 381 -27.87 17.78 14.22
CA GLY A 381 -28.07 19.22 14.30
C GLY A 381 -26.85 19.96 14.92
N THR A 382 -26.65 21.21 14.51
CA THR A 382 -25.42 22.04 14.60
C THR A 382 -24.96 22.53 16.00
N ASN A 383 -25.53 22.06 17.11
CA ASN A 383 -25.43 22.76 18.41
C ASN A 383 -24.23 22.34 19.31
N GLY A 384 -23.18 21.71 18.77
CA GLY A 384 -21.96 21.33 19.50
C GLY A 384 -20.77 22.26 19.23
N ASP A 385 -19.69 22.15 19.99
CA ASP A 385 -18.45 22.95 19.83
C ASP A 385 -17.62 22.64 18.57
N LEU A 386 -18.12 21.73 17.72
CA LEU A 386 -17.58 21.31 16.42
C LEU A 386 -16.18 20.68 16.47
N TYR A 387 -15.62 20.44 17.66
CA TYR A 387 -14.31 19.79 17.77
C TYR A 387 -14.39 18.29 17.48
N LEU A 388 -13.32 17.75 16.91
CA LEU A 388 -13.13 16.30 16.79
C LEU A 388 -12.58 15.74 18.10
N TYR A 389 -13.35 14.86 18.73
CA TYR A 389 -12.97 14.12 19.92
C TYR A 389 -12.47 12.74 19.54
N PHE A 390 -11.53 12.23 20.31
CA PHE A 390 -11.03 10.87 20.19
C PHE A 390 -10.68 10.32 21.57
N ASN A 391 -10.63 9.00 21.69
CA ASN A 391 -10.14 8.34 22.89
C ASN A 391 -8.93 7.47 22.58
N THR A 392 -8.14 7.19 23.62
CA THR A 392 -6.89 6.47 23.46
C THR A 392 -6.77 5.29 24.40
N ASN A 393 -6.22 4.20 23.88
CA ASN A 393 -5.67 3.10 24.65
C ASN A 393 -4.16 3.33 24.77
N SER A 394 -3.66 3.39 26.00
CA SER A 394 -2.27 3.80 26.20
C SER A 394 -1.62 3.15 27.40
N SER A 395 -0.33 2.85 27.27
CA SER A 395 0.49 2.34 28.37
C SER A 395 0.75 3.36 29.48
N SER A 396 0.34 4.62 29.32
CA SER A 396 0.50 5.68 30.31
C SER A 396 -0.85 6.30 30.67
N SER A 397 -1.14 6.40 31.96
CA SER A 397 -2.37 7.03 32.47
C SER A 397 -2.50 8.52 32.11
N ALA A 398 -1.38 9.19 31.82
CA ALA A 398 -1.37 10.58 31.36
C ALA A 398 -1.86 10.72 29.90
N THR A 399 -1.80 9.63 29.13
CA THR A 399 -2.17 9.61 27.71
C THR A 399 -3.28 8.62 27.39
N GLU A 400 -3.93 8.04 28.40
CA GLU A 400 -5.08 7.15 28.26
C GLU A 400 -6.36 7.88 28.69
N GLY A 401 -7.22 8.23 27.73
CA GLY A 401 -8.44 8.96 28.04
C GLY A 401 -9.11 9.59 26.83
N ILE A 402 -9.90 10.62 27.09
CA ILE A 402 -10.62 11.40 26.07
C ILE A 402 -9.82 12.66 25.77
N PHE A 403 -9.70 12.96 24.49
CA PHE A 403 -9.03 14.13 23.94
C PHE A 403 -9.94 14.83 22.95
N ARG A 404 -9.62 16.09 22.64
CA ARG A 404 -10.11 16.77 21.44
C ARG A 404 -8.96 17.36 20.65
N ILE A 405 -9.11 17.43 19.35
CA ILE A 405 -8.19 18.16 18.47
C ILE A 405 -8.69 19.60 18.39
N LYS A 406 -7.78 20.59 18.41
CA LYS A 406 -8.06 22.01 18.14
C LYS A 406 -8.42 22.28 16.67
N TYR A 407 -9.20 21.39 16.08
CA TYR A 407 -9.81 21.46 14.76
C TYR A 407 -11.32 21.57 14.93
N LYS A 408 -11.91 22.62 14.37
CA LYS A 408 -13.37 22.74 14.27
C LYS A 408 -13.78 22.33 12.87
N ARG A 409 -14.74 21.40 12.76
CA ARG A 409 -15.26 21.02 11.44
C ARG A 409 -15.98 22.19 10.76
N THR A 410 -15.75 22.32 9.47
CA THR A 410 -16.44 23.23 8.55
C THR A 410 -17.75 22.62 8.03
N ALA A 411 -18.56 23.41 7.32
CA ALA A 411 -19.81 22.91 6.72
C ALA A 411 -19.57 21.93 5.57
N SER A 412 -18.58 22.21 4.72
CA SER A 412 -18.13 21.34 3.63
C SER A 412 -16.80 20.67 3.97
N LEU A 413 -16.52 19.52 3.36
CA LEU A 413 -15.22 18.88 3.42
C LEU A 413 -14.31 19.45 2.30
N PRO A 414 -12.99 19.62 2.53
CA PRO A 414 -12.04 19.84 1.45
C PRO A 414 -12.13 18.72 0.40
N ALA A 415 -11.81 19.07 -0.85
CA ALA A 415 -11.82 18.11 -1.95
C ALA A 415 -10.94 16.88 -1.66
N PRO A 416 -11.31 15.69 -2.17
CA PRO A 416 -10.49 14.50 -2.05
C PRO A 416 -9.10 14.73 -2.66
N ALA A 417 -8.06 14.11 -2.09
CA ALA A 417 -6.70 14.20 -2.64
C ALA A 417 -6.58 13.57 -4.03
N VAL A 418 -7.57 12.76 -4.41
CA VAL A 418 -7.70 12.08 -5.70
C VAL A 418 -9.13 12.26 -6.19
N ASN A 419 -9.30 12.69 -7.43
CA ASN A 419 -10.56 12.87 -8.12
C ASN A 419 -10.58 12.07 -9.44
N ALA A 420 -11.68 12.17 -10.19
CA ALA A 420 -11.88 11.41 -11.42
C ALA A 420 -10.88 11.73 -12.55
N SER A 421 -10.17 12.86 -12.48
CA SER A 421 -9.16 13.28 -13.44
C SER A 421 -7.76 12.73 -13.12
N ASN A 422 -7.55 12.17 -11.92
CA ASN A 422 -6.26 11.58 -11.58
C ASN A 422 -6.08 10.21 -12.24
N THR A 423 -4.87 9.96 -12.76
CA THR A 423 -4.45 8.62 -13.18
C THR A 423 -4.21 7.74 -11.94
N VAL A 424 -5.04 6.72 -11.77
CA VAL A 424 -4.91 5.70 -10.73
C VAL A 424 -4.46 4.39 -11.37
N TYR A 425 -3.44 3.74 -10.82
CA TYR A 425 -2.93 2.47 -11.33
C TYR A 425 -2.70 1.46 -10.21
N THR A 426 -2.59 0.18 -10.57
CA THR A 426 -2.34 -0.91 -9.63
C THR A 426 -0.90 -1.39 -9.76
N VAL A 427 -0.19 -1.52 -8.65
CA VAL A 427 1.11 -2.22 -8.62
C VAL A 427 0.91 -3.61 -8.00
N LYS A 428 1.25 -4.66 -8.76
CA LYS A 428 1.26 -6.06 -8.32
C LYS A 428 2.67 -6.51 -8.02
N TYR A 429 2.79 -7.59 -7.25
CA TYR A 429 4.08 -8.17 -6.88
C TYR A 429 4.06 -9.65 -7.21
N ASP A 430 5.10 -10.10 -7.89
CA ASP A 430 5.33 -11.48 -8.26
C ASP A 430 6.61 -11.95 -7.57
N GLY A 431 6.53 -13.08 -6.87
CA GLY A 431 7.65 -13.63 -6.12
C GLY A 431 8.76 -14.19 -7.01
N ASN A 432 8.51 -14.41 -8.30
CA ASN A 432 9.46 -14.90 -9.31
C ASN A 432 10.25 -16.13 -8.80
N GLY A 433 9.50 -17.17 -8.42
CA GLY A 433 10.04 -18.39 -7.80
C GLY A 433 10.26 -18.31 -6.28
N GLY A 434 10.13 -17.13 -5.66
CA GLY A 434 10.03 -16.97 -4.22
C GLY A 434 8.64 -17.33 -3.71
N ALA A 435 8.57 -18.12 -2.64
CA ALA A 435 7.33 -18.49 -1.99
C ALA A 435 6.82 -17.34 -1.11
N GLU A 436 5.51 -17.07 -1.16
CA GLU A 436 4.91 -16.05 -0.31
C GLU A 436 4.55 -16.63 1.06
N PRO A 437 5.09 -16.09 2.17
CA PRO A 437 4.68 -16.54 3.49
C PRO A 437 3.24 -16.11 3.74
N LYS A 438 2.43 -17.09 4.13
CA LYS A 438 1.06 -16.85 4.60
C LYS A 438 1.09 -16.35 6.05
N ASP A 439 0.10 -15.55 6.43
CA ASP A 439 -0.14 -15.31 7.85
C ASP A 439 -0.76 -16.54 8.53
N THR A 440 -0.97 -16.48 9.86
CA THR A 440 -1.55 -17.58 10.66
C THR A 440 -2.95 -17.99 10.19
N GLU A 441 -3.63 -17.13 9.41
CA GLU A 441 -4.96 -17.36 8.84
C GLU A 441 -4.90 -17.80 7.35
N GLY A 442 -3.71 -18.09 6.84
CA GLY A 442 -3.50 -18.57 5.47
C GLY A 442 -3.56 -17.48 4.39
N ARG A 443 -3.64 -16.19 4.78
CA ARG A 443 -3.74 -15.07 3.83
C ARG A 443 -2.36 -14.69 3.31
N LEU A 444 -2.33 -14.36 2.01
CA LEU A 444 -1.16 -13.79 1.33
C LEU A 444 -0.83 -12.41 1.93
N LYS A 445 0.45 -12.18 2.24
CA LYS A 445 0.97 -10.94 2.86
C LYS A 445 1.30 -9.83 1.84
N MET A 446 1.46 -10.20 0.57
CA MET A 446 1.86 -9.39 -0.57
C MET A 446 0.69 -9.16 -1.54
N GLY A 447 -0.33 -8.43 -1.09
CA GLY A 447 -1.42 -8.00 -1.96
C GLY A 447 -1.02 -6.86 -2.90
N ALA A 448 -1.74 -6.71 -4.02
CA ALA A 448 -1.58 -5.56 -4.90
C ALA A 448 -1.79 -4.21 -4.17
N THR A 449 -1.26 -3.15 -4.76
CA THR A 449 -1.33 -1.78 -4.24
C THR A 449 -1.92 -0.82 -5.25
N ARG A 450 -2.66 0.20 -4.79
CA ARG A 450 -3.18 1.27 -5.65
C ARG A 450 -2.34 2.52 -5.46
N HIS A 451 -1.96 3.11 -6.58
CA HIS A 451 -1.08 4.27 -6.68
C HIS A 451 -1.76 5.34 -7.51
N VAL A 452 -1.35 6.59 -7.28
CA VAL A 452 -1.87 7.76 -7.98
C VAL A 452 -0.69 8.48 -8.61
N LYS A 453 -0.75 8.74 -9.91
CA LYS A 453 0.31 9.46 -10.62
C LYS A 453 0.58 10.81 -9.94
N GLY A 454 1.86 11.05 -9.66
CA GLY A 454 2.42 12.23 -9.00
C GLY A 454 2.31 12.26 -7.47
N ILE A 455 1.76 11.22 -6.82
CA ILE A 455 1.84 11.07 -5.36
C ILE A 455 2.95 10.05 -5.03
N SER A 456 4.03 10.51 -4.40
CA SER A 456 5.13 9.63 -3.99
C SER A 456 4.69 8.69 -2.87
N THR A 457 4.77 7.37 -3.14
CA THR A 457 4.55 6.31 -2.15
C THR A 457 5.55 5.18 -2.34
N ARG A 458 5.79 4.40 -1.27
CA ARG A 458 6.69 3.26 -1.35
C ARG A 458 6.02 2.05 -1.99
N LEU A 459 6.81 1.32 -2.78
CA LEU A 459 6.55 -0.09 -3.06
C LEU A 459 6.48 -0.89 -1.75
N ARG A 460 5.73 -2.00 -1.76
CA ARG A 460 5.63 -2.84 -0.56
C ARG A 460 7.00 -3.41 -0.16
N PRO A 461 7.24 -3.58 1.15
CA PRO A 461 8.34 -4.40 1.64
C PRO A 461 8.22 -5.81 1.08
N ASN A 462 9.29 -6.35 0.51
CA ASN A 462 9.34 -7.76 0.12
C ASN A 462 9.03 -8.66 1.33
N THR A 463 8.15 -9.63 1.13
CA THR A 463 7.80 -10.69 2.07
C THR A 463 8.04 -12.06 1.47
N PHE A 464 8.26 -12.19 0.15
CA PHE A 464 8.58 -13.48 -0.45
C PHE A 464 9.89 -14.02 0.14
N VAL A 465 10.03 -15.34 0.13
CA VAL A 465 11.23 -16.05 0.57
C VAL A 465 11.60 -17.08 -0.48
N LYS A 466 12.86 -17.09 -0.92
CA LYS A 466 13.43 -18.12 -1.79
C LYS A 466 14.61 -18.76 -1.06
N SER A 467 14.58 -20.07 -0.85
CA SER A 467 15.65 -20.79 -0.11
C SER A 467 17.02 -20.47 -0.70
N ASP A 468 18.01 -20.29 0.15
CA ASP A 468 19.40 -20.03 -0.22
C ASP A 468 19.56 -18.83 -1.15
N ASN A 469 18.64 -17.86 -1.10
CA ASN A 469 18.69 -16.62 -1.85
C ASN A 469 18.27 -15.41 -1.03
N ASP A 470 18.99 -14.31 -1.23
CA ASP A 470 18.64 -12.98 -0.74
C ASP A 470 17.80 -12.27 -1.80
N PHE A 471 16.74 -11.59 -1.37
CA PHE A 471 16.02 -10.65 -2.21
C PHE A 471 16.90 -9.43 -2.49
N ILE A 472 17.01 -9.02 -3.74
CA ILE A 472 17.84 -7.87 -4.11
C ILE A 472 17.02 -6.70 -4.67
N GLY A 473 15.89 -6.93 -5.36
CA GLY A 473 15.03 -5.84 -5.83
C GLY A 473 13.86 -6.28 -6.70
N TRP A 474 13.24 -5.31 -7.37
CA TRP A 474 12.10 -5.48 -8.26
C TRP A 474 12.42 -5.07 -9.69
N HIS A 475 12.15 -5.95 -10.66
CA HIS A 475 11.97 -5.56 -12.05
C HIS A 475 10.52 -5.18 -12.33
N LEU A 476 10.29 -4.24 -13.23
CA LEU A 476 8.95 -3.71 -13.49
C LEU A 476 8.56 -3.85 -14.96
N THR A 477 7.32 -4.26 -15.18
CA THR A 477 6.66 -4.23 -16.49
C THR A 477 5.27 -3.60 -16.36
N ARG A 478 4.80 -2.95 -17.42
CA ARG A 478 3.42 -2.42 -17.49
C ARG A 478 2.56 -3.31 -18.36
N LYS A 479 1.31 -3.50 -17.93
CA LYS A 479 0.33 -4.30 -18.64
C LYS A 479 -0.20 -3.60 -19.89
N SER A 480 -0.38 -2.29 -19.83
CA SER A 480 -0.87 -1.43 -20.93
C SER A 480 -0.15 -1.67 -22.25
N ASP A 481 1.19 -1.68 -22.22
CA ASP A 481 2.03 -1.75 -23.41
C ASP A 481 3.07 -2.88 -23.39
N GLY A 482 3.15 -3.67 -22.32
CA GLY A 482 4.10 -4.78 -22.19
C GLY A 482 5.55 -4.34 -22.03
N LYS A 483 5.82 -3.04 -21.90
CA LYS A 483 7.18 -2.51 -21.79
C LYS A 483 7.79 -2.84 -20.44
N TRP A 484 9.12 -2.93 -20.43
CA TRP A 484 9.93 -3.10 -19.23
C TRP A 484 10.63 -1.81 -18.88
N LEU A 485 10.86 -1.60 -17.59
CA LEU A 485 11.54 -0.40 -17.11
C LEU A 485 13.06 -0.58 -17.22
N TYR A 486 13.75 0.41 -17.77
CA TYR A 486 15.21 0.46 -17.88
C TYR A 486 15.75 1.75 -17.28
N PHE A 487 16.93 1.70 -16.68
CA PHE A 487 17.76 2.87 -16.47
C PHE A 487 18.58 3.14 -17.74
N THR A 488 18.48 4.34 -18.31
CA THR A 488 19.32 4.75 -19.44
C THR A 488 20.72 5.18 -18.97
N ALA A 489 21.63 5.40 -19.92
CA ALA A 489 23.02 5.77 -19.62
C ALA A 489 23.16 7.07 -18.82
N ASP A 490 22.19 7.98 -18.94
CA ASP A 490 22.08 9.22 -18.15
C ASP A 490 21.52 9.00 -16.73
N GLY A 491 21.20 7.76 -16.36
CA GLY A 491 20.62 7.40 -15.08
C GLY A 491 19.09 7.57 -15.00
N SER A 492 18.42 8.09 -16.03
CA SER A 492 16.96 8.23 -16.01
C SER A 492 16.23 6.90 -16.19
N ALA A 493 15.05 6.76 -15.61
CA ALA A 493 14.22 5.56 -15.74
C ALA A 493 13.22 5.72 -16.89
N LYS A 494 13.24 4.82 -17.88
CA LYS A 494 12.39 4.87 -19.09
C LYS A 494 11.86 3.49 -19.48
N TRP A 495 10.68 3.46 -20.08
CA TRP A 495 10.00 2.23 -20.52
C TRP A 495 10.35 1.89 -21.98
N TYR A 496 10.80 0.65 -22.22
CA TYR A 496 11.11 0.16 -23.57
C TYR A 496 10.56 -1.24 -23.78
N ASP A 497 10.27 -1.59 -25.04
CA ASP A 497 10.08 -2.98 -25.41
C ASP A 497 11.40 -3.73 -25.24
N LYS A 498 11.35 -4.96 -24.75
CA LYS A 498 12.56 -5.75 -24.51
C LYS A 498 13.34 -5.96 -25.81
N GLY A 499 14.58 -5.51 -25.84
CA GLY A 499 15.46 -5.56 -27.03
C GLY A 499 15.43 -4.29 -27.89
N SER A 500 14.54 -3.32 -27.60
CA SER A 500 14.46 -2.04 -28.29
C SER A 500 15.11 -0.87 -27.53
N GLN A 501 15.56 -1.12 -26.28
CA GLN A 501 16.17 -0.09 -25.45
C GLN A 501 17.47 0.47 -26.07
N PRO A 502 17.80 1.76 -25.83
CA PRO A 502 19.04 2.36 -26.31
C PRO A 502 20.29 1.63 -25.80
N VAL A 503 21.38 1.73 -26.56
CA VAL A 503 22.69 1.21 -26.15
C VAL A 503 23.10 1.81 -24.80
N GLY A 504 23.54 0.97 -23.87
CA GLY A 504 23.88 1.38 -22.50
C GLY A 504 22.70 1.45 -21.53
N ALA A 505 21.46 1.29 -21.99
CA ALA A 505 20.32 1.14 -21.10
C ALA A 505 20.31 -0.26 -20.45
N ARG A 506 20.00 -0.30 -19.16
CA ARG A 506 20.07 -1.49 -18.30
C ARG A 506 18.72 -1.72 -17.62
N LEU A 507 18.27 -2.98 -17.58
CA LEU A 507 16.97 -3.31 -16.99
C LEU A 507 16.93 -2.82 -15.53
N ALA A 508 15.91 -2.03 -15.18
CA ALA A 508 15.86 -1.29 -13.93
C ALA A 508 15.57 -2.24 -12.76
N LEU A 509 16.39 -2.17 -11.71
CA LEU A 509 16.15 -2.91 -10.47
C LEU A 509 15.84 -1.95 -9.34
N TYR A 510 14.59 -1.97 -8.91
CA TYR A 510 14.09 -1.10 -7.86
C TYR A 510 14.32 -1.78 -6.52
N GLU A 511 15.05 -1.12 -5.63
CA GLU A 511 15.33 -1.63 -4.30
C GLU A 511 14.06 -1.87 -3.48
N ASN A 512 14.21 -2.65 -2.40
CA ASN A 512 13.10 -2.92 -1.51
C ASN A 512 12.51 -1.61 -0.95
N LYS A 513 11.18 -1.47 -1.02
CA LYS A 513 10.46 -0.27 -0.56
C LYS A 513 10.80 1.04 -1.30
N ARG A 514 11.32 0.98 -2.52
CA ARG A 514 11.58 2.17 -3.34
C ARG A 514 10.36 3.08 -3.43
N LYS A 515 10.58 4.40 -3.36
CA LYS A 515 9.52 5.39 -3.62
C LYS A 515 9.27 5.54 -5.11
N VAL A 516 8.00 5.55 -5.48
CA VAL A 516 7.53 5.73 -6.85
C VAL A 516 6.38 6.74 -6.85
N SER A 517 6.32 7.57 -7.88
CA SER A 517 5.24 8.56 -8.00
C SER A 517 4.48 8.45 -9.32
N ALA A 518 5.09 7.93 -10.39
CA ALA A 518 4.47 7.96 -11.71
C ALA A 518 4.87 6.77 -12.56
N LEU A 519 4.60 5.52 -12.16
CA LEU A 519 5.01 4.36 -12.97
C LEU A 519 4.27 4.24 -14.32
N THR A 520 3.11 4.88 -14.48
CA THR A 520 2.34 4.86 -15.72
C THR A 520 1.52 6.14 -15.90
N ALA A 521 1.23 6.49 -17.15
CA ALA A 521 0.35 7.60 -17.50
C ALA A 521 -1.11 7.12 -17.72
N GLU A 522 -1.32 5.82 -17.88
CA GLU A 522 -2.63 5.25 -18.21
C GLU A 522 -3.47 4.94 -16.96
N ASN A 523 -4.71 5.44 -16.96
CA ASN A 523 -5.63 5.22 -15.86
C ASN A 523 -6.15 3.78 -15.88
N GLY A 524 -6.08 3.10 -14.73
CA GLY A 524 -6.48 1.70 -14.55
C GLY A 524 -5.40 0.68 -14.93
N ASP A 525 -4.22 1.13 -15.33
CA ASP A 525 -3.11 0.24 -15.72
C ASP A 525 -2.59 -0.58 -14.53
N VAL A 526 -1.89 -1.67 -14.85
CA VAL A 526 -1.27 -2.59 -13.90
C VAL A 526 0.23 -2.65 -14.16
N VAL A 527 1.02 -2.27 -13.16
CA VAL A 527 2.47 -2.45 -13.16
C VAL A 527 2.80 -3.67 -12.31
N THR A 528 3.57 -4.62 -12.83
CA THR A 528 3.97 -5.82 -12.07
C THR A 528 5.43 -5.70 -11.67
N CYS A 529 5.71 -5.77 -10.37
CA CYS A 529 7.02 -5.88 -9.78
C CYS A 529 7.41 -7.36 -9.63
N TYR A 530 8.43 -7.83 -10.36
CA TYR A 530 8.99 -9.17 -10.25
C TYR A 530 10.18 -9.16 -9.30
N ALA A 531 10.14 -10.02 -8.28
CA ALA A 531 11.24 -10.13 -7.34
C ALA A 531 12.50 -10.64 -8.04
N GLN A 532 13.65 -10.08 -7.66
CA GLN A 532 14.94 -10.65 -7.99
C GLN A 532 15.62 -11.24 -6.77
N TRP A 533 16.25 -12.39 -7.03
CA TRP A 533 16.96 -13.18 -6.04
C TRP A 533 18.43 -13.32 -6.38
N ARG A 534 19.28 -13.25 -5.36
CA ARG A 534 20.72 -13.55 -5.44
C ARG A 534 21.04 -14.68 -4.48
N PRO A 535 21.67 -15.79 -4.89
CA PRO A 535 21.88 -16.88 -3.96
C PRO A 535 22.83 -16.52 -2.80
N THR A 536 22.57 -17.00 -1.58
CA THR A 536 23.18 -16.56 -0.32
C THR A 536 24.56 -17.22 -0.06
N SER A 537 24.91 -18.32 -0.72
CA SER A 537 26.21 -18.97 -0.53
C SER A 537 26.75 -19.70 -1.78
N THR A 538 28.04 -19.55 -2.03
CA THR A 538 29.00 -20.63 -2.38
C THR A 538 30.35 -20.07 -1.99
N GLY A 539 31.06 -20.64 -1.02
CA GLY A 539 32.33 -20.11 -0.45
C GLY A 539 33.53 -20.00 -1.41
N THR A 540 33.28 -19.83 -2.71
CA THR A 540 34.24 -19.50 -3.74
C THR A 540 33.67 -18.32 -4.52
N LYS A 541 34.35 -17.17 -4.46
CA LYS A 541 33.95 -16.01 -5.25
C LYS A 541 34.02 -16.37 -6.74
N SER A 542 32.96 -16.15 -7.49
CA SER A 542 32.92 -16.29 -8.95
C SER A 542 32.28 -15.06 -9.58
N TYR A 543 32.43 -14.81 -10.87
CA TYR A 543 31.75 -13.74 -11.59
C TYR A 543 31.46 -14.21 -13.01
N TYR A 544 30.64 -13.47 -13.73
CA TYR A 544 30.23 -13.84 -15.09
C TYR A 544 30.74 -12.78 -16.07
N ILE A 545 31.27 -13.25 -17.20
CA ILE A 545 31.48 -12.41 -18.38
C ILE A 545 30.28 -12.56 -19.29
N ARG A 546 29.62 -11.44 -19.56
CA ARG A 546 28.51 -11.34 -20.50
C ARG A 546 28.98 -10.66 -21.77
N TYR A 547 28.47 -11.08 -22.93
CA TYR A 547 28.89 -10.51 -24.21
C TYR A 547 27.76 -9.68 -24.83
N ASP A 548 28.06 -8.44 -25.19
CA ASP A 548 27.15 -7.54 -25.89
C ASP A 548 27.67 -7.28 -27.31
N ALA A 549 26.81 -7.48 -28.31
CA ALA A 549 27.17 -7.34 -29.72
C ALA A 549 27.50 -5.89 -30.11
N ASN A 550 27.15 -4.90 -29.29
CA ASN A 550 27.42 -3.48 -29.45
C ASN A 550 27.17 -2.97 -30.88
N GLY A 551 25.91 -3.08 -31.31
CA GLY A 551 25.48 -2.74 -32.68
C GLY A 551 25.69 -3.84 -33.72
N GLY A 552 26.20 -5.02 -33.33
CA GLY A 552 26.20 -6.24 -34.13
C GLY A 552 24.95 -7.12 -33.93
N LYS A 553 24.92 -8.29 -34.59
CA LYS A 553 23.86 -9.31 -34.59
C LYS A 553 24.41 -10.64 -34.08
N GLY A 554 23.57 -11.43 -33.41
CA GLY A 554 23.88 -12.78 -32.92
C GLY A 554 23.56 -12.94 -31.43
N SER A 555 23.99 -14.05 -30.82
CA SER A 555 23.91 -14.29 -29.37
C SER A 555 25.09 -15.13 -28.89
N MET A 556 25.50 -14.92 -27.64
CA MET A 556 26.54 -15.69 -26.97
C MET A 556 26.10 -16.01 -25.55
N ALA A 557 26.36 -17.23 -25.09
CA ALA A 557 26.17 -17.59 -23.68
C ALA A 557 27.23 -16.91 -22.81
N ASP A 558 26.92 -16.64 -21.54
CA ASP A 558 27.88 -16.08 -20.60
C ASP A 558 29.04 -17.07 -20.31
N THR A 559 30.16 -16.54 -19.81
CA THR A 559 31.28 -17.30 -19.26
C THR A 559 31.32 -17.14 -17.75
N LYS A 560 31.16 -18.22 -16.99
CA LYS A 560 31.40 -18.21 -15.54
C LYS A 560 32.90 -18.27 -15.27
N VAL A 561 33.39 -17.37 -14.43
CA VAL A 561 34.79 -17.30 -14.03
C VAL A 561 34.87 -17.43 -12.52
N VAL A 562 35.68 -18.36 -12.03
CA VAL A 562 35.99 -18.42 -10.60
C VAL A 562 37.07 -17.37 -10.31
N TYR A 563 36.88 -16.53 -9.29
CA TYR A 563 37.81 -15.46 -8.97
C TYR A 563 39.20 -16.02 -8.66
N GLY A 564 40.21 -15.48 -9.35
CA GLY A 564 41.58 -15.96 -9.27
C GLY A 564 41.88 -17.15 -10.18
N THR A 565 40.88 -17.78 -10.81
CA THR A 565 41.06 -18.88 -11.76
C THR A 565 41.07 -18.37 -13.20
N SER A 566 42.18 -18.61 -13.91
CA SER A 566 42.30 -18.31 -15.33
C SER A 566 41.25 -19.07 -16.14
N THR A 567 40.35 -18.33 -16.80
CA THR A 567 39.21 -18.84 -17.56
C THR A 567 39.17 -18.19 -18.94
N ALA A 568 39.07 -18.99 -20.00
CA ALA A 568 38.93 -18.48 -21.36
C ALA A 568 37.54 -17.89 -21.58
N ILE A 569 37.49 -16.66 -22.10
CA ILE A 569 36.25 -16.08 -22.61
C ILE A 569 35.87 -16.77 -23.93
N ARG A 570 34.59 -16.76 -24.29
CA ARG A 570 34.11 -17.36 -25.53
C ARG A 570 34.61 -16.59 -26.73
N SER A 571 34.86 -17.31 -27.82
CA SER A 571 35.09 -16.71 -29.13
C SER A 571 33.85 -15.95 -29.59
N ASN A 572 34.04 -14.74 -30.10
CA ASN A 572 32.99 -13.92 -30.70
C ASN A 572 32.25 -14.71 -31.80
N THR A 573 30.92 -14.73 -31.69
CA THR A 573 30.01 -15.22 -32.74
C THR A 573 29.14 -14.11 -33.33
N TYR A 574 29.28 -12.88 -32.83
CA TYR A 574 28.55 -11.74 -33.38
C TYR A 574 29.08 -11.33 -34.75
N THR A 575 28.20 -10.79 -35.58
CA THR A 575 28.52 -10.20 -36.89
C THR A 575 28.03 -8.75 -36.95
N ARG A 576 28.69 -7.91 -37.73
CA ARG A 576 28.22 -6.56 -38.03
C ARG A 576 28.56 -6.22 -39.47
N ASP A 577 27.52 -6.00 -40.27
CA ASP A 577 27.65 -5.81 -41.72
C ASP A 577 28.56 -4.61 -42.02
N GLY A 578 29.63 -4.83 -42.80
CA GLY A 578 30.63 -3.80 -43.14
C GLY A 578 31.71 -3.55 -42.08
N TYR A 579 31.79 -4.37 -41.01
CA TYR A 579 32.76 -4.20 -39.93
C TYR A 579 33.46 -5.52 -39.59
N THR A 580 34.69 -5.41 -39.09
CA THR A 580 35.48 -6.49 -38.51
C THR A 580 35.49 -6.37 -36.97
N PHE A 581 35.40 -7.51 -36.28
CA PHE A 581 35.44 -7.56 -34.82
C PHE A 581 36.84 -7.19 -34.30
N GLY A 582 36.93 -6.15 -33.46
CA GLY A 582 38.16 -5.58 -32.93
C GLY A 582 38.54 -6.02 -31.51
N GLY A 583 37.66 -6.77 -30.82
CA GLY A 583 37.85 -7.16 -29.41
C GLY A 583 36.70 -6.72 -28.52
N TRP A 584 36.95 -6.65 -27.21
CA TRP A 584 35.93 -6.36 -26.20
C TRP A 584 36.36 -5.24 -25.25
N HIS A 585 35.50 -4.25 -25.05
CA HIS A 585 35.60 -3.35 -23.90
C HIS A 585 34.86 -3.95 -22.72
N ALA A 586 35.46 -3.95 -21.53
CA ALA A 586 34.86 -4.56 -20.36
C ALA A 586 34.34 -3.50 -19.39
N TYR A 587 33.11 -3.68 -18.95
CA TYR A 587 32.41 -2.86 -17.98
C TYR A 587 32.00 -3.72 -16.79
N ARG A 588 32.33 -3.31 -15.57
CA ARG A 588 32.08 -4.05 -14.33
C ARG A 588 30.88 -3.45 -13.61
N MET A 589 29.87 -4.29 -13.37
CA MET A 589 28.60 -3.83 -12.84
C MET A 589 28.67 -3.44 -11.35
N SER A 590 29.43 -4.17 -10.54
CA SER A 590 29.45 -3.96 -9.08
C SER A 590 29.83 -2.55 -8.63
N ASP A 591 30.58 -1.81 -9.45
CA ASP A 591 31.05 -0.45 -9.15
C ASP A 591 30.94 0.51 -10.34
N ASN A 592 30.05 0.20 -11.30
CA ASN A 592 29.74 1.07 -12.44
C ASN A 592 30.99 1.55 -13.19
N SER A 593 31.97 0.66 -13.43
CA SER A 593 33.30 1.04 -13.92
C SER A 593 33.64 0.44 -15.27
N TRP A 594 34.34 1.20 -16.11
CA TRP A 594 35.03 0.66 -17.28
C TRP A 594 36.48 0.37 -16.94
N ILE A 595 37.08 -0.65 -17.57
CA ILE A 595 38.51 -0.91 -17.41
C ILE A 595 39.34 -0.18 -18.46
N TYR A 596 40.30 0.59 -17.97
CA TYR A 596 41.24 1.35 -18.75
C TYR A 596 42.67 0.86 -18.51
N VAL A 597 43.55 1.19 -19.44
CA VAL A 597 44.99 1.06 -19.33
C VAL A 597 45.58 2.44 -19.08
N ASN A 598 46.41 2.59 -18.05
CA ASN A 598 47.15 3.82 -17.82
C ASN A 598 48.17 4.03 -18.96
N ASN A 599 48.15 5.19 -19.61
CA ASN A 599 48.97 5.45 -20.79
C ASN A 599 50.47 5.50 -20.49
N SER A 600 50.86 5.76 -19.24
CA SER A 600 52.27 5.85 -18.82
C SER A 600 52.81 4.53 -18.26
N THR A 601 51.99 3.78 -17.53
CA THR A 601 52.46 2.58 -16.81
C THR A 601 51.98 1.26 -17.42
N GLY A 602 51.00 1.31 -18.33
CA GLY A 602 50.37 0.11 -18.89
C GLY A 602 49.49 -0.66 -17.90
N ALA A 603 49.29 -0.13 -16.68
CA ALA A 603 48.53 -0.80 -15.65
C ALA A 603 47.01 -0.70 -15.88
N ASP A 604 46.29 -1.78 -15.61
CA ASP A 604 44.85 -1.82 -15.64
C ASP A 604 44.26 -1.01 -14.46
N LYS A 605 43.22 -0.20 -14.73
CA LYS A 605 42.43 0.49 -13.71
C LYS A 605 40.96 0.47 -14.07
N TRP A 606 40.13 0.06 -13.12
CA TRP A 606 38.68 0.26 -13.20
C TRP A 606 38.37 1.70 -12.78
N ILE A 607 37.70 2.46 -13.64
CA ILE A 607 37.32 3.85 -13.39
C ILE A 607 35.79 3.93 -13.49
N PRO A 608 35.10 4.35 -12.41
CA PRO A 608 33.66 4.58 -12.42
C PRO A 608 33.22 5.56 -13.49
N VAL A 609 32.05 5.34 -14.08
CA VAL A 609 31.43 6.27 -15.01
C VAL A 609 31.24 7.62 -14.30
N GLY A 610 31.68 8.70 -14.95
CA GLY A 610 31.64 10.07 -14.40
C GLY A 610 32.94 10.52 -13.75
N GLU A 611 33.89 9.61 -13.47
CA GLU A 611 35.23 10.00 -13.02
C GLU A 611 36.17 10.34 -14.19
N SER A 612 37.20 11.13 -13.89
CA SER A 612 38.18 11.55 -14.89
C SER A 612 38.98 10.36 -15.45
N THR A 613 39.05 10.29 -16.78
CA THR A 613 39.83 9.29 -17.53
C THR A 613 41.12 9.89 -18.11
N ALA A 614 41.50 11.09 -17.70
CA ALA A 614 42.70 11.77 -18.20
C ALA A 614 43.96 10.91 -17.95
N GLY A 615 44.72 10.65 -19.01
CA GLY A 615 45.91 9.80 -18.96
C GLY A 615 45.66 8.28 -19.05
N TYR A 616 44.43 7.88 -19.37
CA TYR A 616 44.03 6.48 -19.53
C TYR A 616 43.38 6.22 -20.90
N THR A 617 43.55 5.01 -21.43
CA THR A 617 42.90 4.55 -22.68
C THR A 617 42.03 3.33 -22.38
N LEU A 618 40.84 3.26 -22.97
CA LEU A 618 39.92 2.16 -22.71
C LEU A 618 40.53 0.82 -23.14
N LYS A 619 40.55 -0.17 -22.24
CA LYS A 619 41.20 -1.45 -22.51
C LYS A 619 40.40 -2.27 -23.51
N VAL A 620 41.10 -2.94 -24.43
CA VAL A 620 40.52 -3.92 -25.35
C VAL A 620 41.00 -5.32 -24.96
N TYR A 621 40.07 -6.19 -24.62
CA TYR A 621 40.32 -7.63 -24.48
C TYR A 621 40.25 -8.29 -25.85
N ARG A 622 41.24 -9.14 -26.15
CA ARG A 622 41.27 -9.89 -27.42
C ARG A 622 40.19 -10.96 -27.45
N ASN A 623 39.80 -11.36 -28.64
CA ASN A 623 38.88 -12.48 -28.82
C ASN A 623 39.41 -13.74 -28.10
N ALA A 624 38.54 -14.47 -27.41
CA ALA A 624 38.86 -15.70 -26.69
C ALA A 624 40.05 -15.62 -25.69
N CYS A 625 40.37 -14.43 -25.15
CA CYS A 625 41.43 -14.30 -24.15
C CYS A 625 41.07 -14.90 -22.79
N ASN A 626 42.06 -15.12 -21.93
CA ASN A 626 41.82 -15.55 -20.55
C ASN A 626 41.60 -14.37 -19.59
N VAL A 627 40.72 -14.56 -18.63
CA VAL A 627 40.50 -13.65 -17.49
C VAL A 627 40.59 -14.42 -16.17
N ALA A 628 40.90 -13.72 -15.06
CA ALA A 628 40.94 -14.35 -13.74
C ALA A 628 40.46 -13.42 -12.62
N LYS A 629 40.74 -12.12 -12.72
CA LYS A 629 40.50 -11.13 -11.65
C LYS A 629 39.73 -9.90 -12.11
N THR A 630 38.91 -10.01 -13.16
CA THR A 630 38.17 -8.84 -13.68
C THR A 630 37.12 -8.33 -12.69
N SER A 631 36.63 -9.18 -11.79
CA SER A 631 35.92 -8.73 -10.59
C SER A 631 36.25 -9.56 -9.36
N ALA A 632 36.52 -8.88 -8.24
CA ALA A 632 36.69 -9.49 -6.92
C ALA A 632 35.37 -9.59 -6.12
N THR A 633 34.29 -9.09 -6.70
CA THR A 633 32.93 -9.13 -6.16
C THR A 633 32.30 -10.47 -6.52
N ASP A 634 31.79 -11.20 -5.53
CA ASP A 634 31.15 -12.49 -5.80
C ASP A 634 29.86 -12.30 -6.59
N ARG A 635 29.72 -13.16 -7.60
CA ARG A 635 28.73 -13.21 -8.67
C ARG A 635 28.52 -11.90 -9.41
N ASP A 636 29.57 -11.09 -9.51
CA ASP A 636 29.55 -9.88 -10.34
C ASP A 636 29.37 -10.20 -11.81
N ILE A 637 28.98 -9.21 -12.60
CA ILE A 637 28.92 -9.31 -14.05
C ILE A 637 29.86 -8.28 -14.64
N VAL A 638 30.73 -8.76 -15.52
CA VAL A 638 31.58 -7.93 -16.36
C VAL A 638 31.09 -8.06 -17.79
N THR A 639 30.45 -7.03 -18.31
CA THR A 639 29.96 -7.02 -19.70
C THR A 639 31.09 -6.66 -20.64
N PHE A 640 31.34 -7.53 -21.61
CA PHE A 640 32.26 -7.40 -22.71
C PHE A 640 31.48 -6.90 -23.92
N TYR A 641 31.63 -5.61 -24.24
CA TYR A 641 31.03 -4.96 -25.39
C TYR A 641 31.94 -5.10 -26.61
N ALA A 642 31.40 -5.64 -27.70
CA ALA A 642 32.14 -5.82 -28.94
C ALA A 642 32.66 -4.48 -29.48
N THR A 643 33.90 -4.46 -29.95
CA THR A 643 34.44 -3.34 -30.71
C THR A 643 34.45 -3.70 -32.19
N TRP A 644 34.18 -2.72 -33.04
CA TRP A 644 34.00 -2.93 -34.46
C TRP A 644 34.82 -1.91 -35.24
N THR A 645 35.63 -2.37 -36.18
CA THR A 645 36.37 -1.52 -37.11
C THR A 645 35.75 -1.64 -38.51
N PRO A 646 35.53 -0.55 -39.26
CA PRO A 646 35.07 -0.65 -40.63
C PRO A 646 35.97 -1.59 -41.44
N ALA A 647 35.37 -2.54 -42.16
CA ALA A 647 36.12 -3.38 -43.08
C ALA A 647 36.68 -2.47 -44.19
N LYS A 648 38.00 -2.51 -44.39
CA LYS A 648 38.67 -1.78 -45.47
C LYS A 648 38.32 -2.37 -46.83
#